data_AF-A0A5E7BP76-F1
#
_entry.id   AF-A0A5E7BP76-F1
#
_cell.length_a   1.000
_cell.length_b   1.000
_cell.length_c   1.000
_cell.angle_alpha   90.00
_cell.angle_beta   90.00
_cell.angle_gamma   90.00
#
_symmetry.space_group_name_H-M   'P 1'
#
loop_
_entity.id
_entity.type
_entity.pdbx_description
1 polymer ?
#
loop_
_entity_poly.entity_id
_entity_poly.type
_entity_poly.pdbx_seq_one_letter_code
_entity_poly.pdbx_strand_id
1 'polypeptide(L)'
;MIFFQGKRIFSAIFDMDGTMFDTERLRFKTLKQASSEIFGTPLSEETLIGSLGLSAKKAEALAKANHGEDFPYAEIRQRADELELAFVRNHGVPIKAGLLEVLERLRKYGLTMAVATSSRRAIAEEYLINANVLKYFDITVCGDEVSHGKPHPEIFLKAASALNCLPGSCLMFEDSENGLLSAIRAEGQPILIEDIKPPAPEVKAGALKAYSNMQEFLGDLSECMPDLGTPELTEAFPTALNQFRVGIHGFGAIGGGYLTQVFSHWDGYTRPCEIIAATRSRMLRETVTAFGRFSVRYGATSFDQTIENLRMIDMDDAEAVIDMYHVAEIVGLCLPEAAIRKQAGVIAKGLIRRFERRRRELTILIVLNKVGGAAFVRRQVEAELKRMCSAEFCQKVLEKTHFAETVVSRIVSKISTDALVRQLRIKSKIFQNSINDEQIEPQVKPTTPVPEYERLIGRFRPFTQSSNALSQLHLILFNSEPDMPLYVERGSNLLERLRQVKTVEDIAQTQVIKNLLWNGPHAIIAWYASLLGHKLLGQGMGDPRVAALAERLIREEVGPALVAENAQMNEAVAVFAKTFLERCKTSFKDPCARVGRDPLRKLQRNERILRSIDLAKKHGIDSPALEFGTALAIHYALRSTDSKDQECQLMRKLYADSGSIETVLTYTGSYNGKPYPGLDPVKDAGLVEAIAGHFERLVEPESGHWEWPLQVGAQSLEIEVEHELQV
;
A
#
# COMPACT_ATOMS: atom_id res chain seq x y z
N MET A 1 18.34 -9.39 -19.83
CA MET A 1 19.74 -8.96 -19.57
C MET A 1 19.69 -7.77 -18.63
N ILE A 2 20.45 -7.78 -17.54
CA ILE A 2 20.64 -6.61 -16.64
C ILE A 2 22.08 -6.10 -16.71
N PHE A 3 22.29 -4.86 -16.28
CA PHE A 3 23.62 -4.32 -16.00
C PHE A 3 23.82 -4.25 -14.49
N PHE A 4 24.75 -5.02 -13.94
CA PHE A 4 24.96 -5.15 -12.50
C PHE A 4 26.46 -5.04 -12.21
N GLN A 5 26.84 -4.10 -11.33
CA GLN A 5 28.24 -3.85 -10.95
C GLN A 5 29.20 -3.73 -12.15
N GLY A 6 28.79 -3.03 -13.20
CA GLY A 6 29.61 -2.83 -14.40
C GLY A 6 29.59 -4.00 -15.40
N LYS A 7 28.80 -5.05 -15.16
CA LYS A 7 28.76 -6.29 -15.96
C LYS A 7 27.42 -6.48 -16.64
N ARG A 8 27.44 -7.04 -17.86
CA ARG A 8 26.24 -7.50 -18.56
C ARG A 8 25.90 -8.91 -18.12
N ILE A 9 24.76 -9.09 -17.48
CA ILE A 9 24.29 -10.37 -16.96
C ILE A 9 23.10 -10.87 -17.77
N PHE A 10 23.17 -12.12 -18.20
CA PHE A 10 22.11 -12.80 -18.95
C PHE A 10 21.45 -13.94 -18.18
N SER A 11 22.15 -14.51 -17.19
CA SER A 11 21.66 -15.65 -16.43
C SER A 11 21.97 -15.55 -14.94
N ALA A 12 21.20 -16.26 -14.13
CA ALA A 12 21.43 -16.40 -12.70
C ALA A 12 21.39 -17.87 -12.29
N ILE A 13 22.46 -18.35 -11.67
CA ILE A 13 22.61 -19.73 -11.23
C ILE A 13 22.66 -19.72 -9.70
N PHE A 14 21.76 -20.47 -9.07
CA PHE A 14 21.61 -20.49 -7.63
C PHE A 14 22.08 -21.82 -7.06
N ASP A 15 22.94 -21.79 -6.04
CA ASP A 15 22.96 -22.91 -5.10
C ASP A 15 21.64 -22.98 -4.32
N MET A 16 21.33 -24.16 -3.79
CA MET A 16 20.07 -24.44 -3.11
C MET A 16 20.19 -24.36 -1.58
N ASP A 17 21.11 -25.12 -1.00
CA ASP A 17 21.16 -25.42 0.43
C ASP A 17 22.02 -24.37 1.13
N GLY A 18 21.42 -23.56 2.01
CA GLY A 18 22.14 -22.42 2.58
C GLY A 18 22.15 -21.18 1.67
N THR A 19 21.65 -21.26 0.44
CA THR A 19 21.50 -20.08 -0.45
C THR A 19 20.03 -19.75 -0.72
N MET A 20 19.23 -20.70 -1.21
CA MET A 20 17.80 -20.50 -1.46
C MET A 20 16.95 -20.91 -0.25
N PHE A 21 17.34 -21.98 0.43
CA PHE A 21 16.60 -22.55 1.54
C PHE A 21 17.45 -22.57 2.80
N ASP A 22 16.83 -22.33 3.95
CA ASP A 22 17.46 -22.41 5.28
C ASP A 22 17.50 -23.88 5.78
N THR A 23 17.91 -24.77 4.89
CA THR A 23 17.94 -26.23 5.11
C THR A 23 19.07 -26.64 6.04
N GLU A 24 20.18 -25.92 6.09
CA GLU A 24 21.29 -26.20 7.00
C GLU A 24 20.89 -26.02 8.47
N ARG A 25 20.10 -25.00 8.81
CA ARG A 25 19.59 -24.83 10.18
C ARG A 25 18.56 -25.88 10.55
N LEU A 26 17.71 -26.27 9.58
CA LEU A 26 16.79 -27.38 9.76
C LEU A 26 17.56 -28.68 10.01
N ARG A 27 18.60 -28.95 9.21
CA ARG A 27 19.49 -30.10 9.33
C ARG A 27 20.20 -30.15 10.68
N PHE A 28 20.70 -29.02 11.17
CA PHE A 28 21.30 -28.93 12.51
C PHE A 28 20.29 -29.29 13.59
N LYS A 29 19.06 -28.79 13.47
CA LYS A 29 17.99 -29.09 14.42
C LYS A 29 17.63 -30.57 14.42
N THR A 30 17.47 -31.18 13.24
CA THR A 30 17.09 -32.60 13.13
C THR A 30 18.23 -33.53 13.54
N LEU A 31 19.49 -33.20 13.26
CA LEU A 31 20.65 -33.94 13.75
C LEU A 31 20.81 -33.87 15.27
N LYS A 32 20.62 -32.69 15.88
CA LYS A 32 20.62 -32.55 17.35
C LYS A 32 19.51 -33.39 17.99
N GLN A 33 18.31 -33.34 17.41
CA GLN A 33 17.18 -34.13 17.88
C GLN A 33 17.45 -35.63 17.74
N ALA A 34 17.83 -36.11 16.56
CA ALA A 34 18.13 -37.52 16.30
C ALA A 34 19.26 -38.07 17.19
N SER A 35 20.32 -37.29 17.38
CA SER A 35 21.41 -37.65 18.30
C SER A 35 20.92 -37.74 19.74
N SER A 36 20.03 -36.85 20.16
CA SER A 36 19.45 -36.92 21.51
C SER A 36 18.54 -38.15 21.68
N GLU A 37 17.78 -38.50 20.64
CA GLU A 37 16.89 -39.67 20.63
C GLU A 37 17.68 -41.00 20.66
N ILE A 38 18.77 -41.10 19.90
CA ILE A 38 19.50 -42.37 19.69
C ILE A 38 20.69 -42.52 20.65
N PHE A 39 21.45 -41.45 20.88
CA PHE A 39 22.69 -41.45 21.65
C PHE A 39 22.54 -40.77 23.02
N GLY A 40 21.34 -40.26 23.35
CA GLY A 40 21.03 -39.64 24.65
C GLY A 40 21.59 -38.23 24.83
N THR A 41 22.40 -37.73 23.90
CA THR A 41 22.95 -36.36 23.92
C THR A 41 22.93 -35.73 22.53
N PRO A 42 22.67 -34.41 22.42
CA PRO A 42 22.71 -33.73 21.14
C PRO A 42 24.13 -33.62 20.61
N LEU A 43 24.30 -33.71 19.29
CA LEU A 43 25.55 -33.38 18.61
C LEU A 43 26.01 -31.96 18.98
N SER A 44 27.30 -31.81 19.26
CA SER A 44 27.88 -30.51 19.60
C SER A 44 27.81 -29.55 18.41
N GLU A 45 27.72 -28.26 18.70
CA GLU A 45 27.70 -27.23 17.66
C GLU A 45 29.01 -27.21 16.84
N GLU A 46 30.14 -27.50 17.48
CA GLU A 46 31.43 -27.66 16.82
C GLU A 46 31.43 -28.81 15.80
N THR A 47 30.90 -29.99 16.16
CA THR A 47 30.79 -31.12 15.22
C THR A 47 29.86 -30.78 14.05
N LEU A 48 28.75 -30.08 14.30
CA LEU A 48 27.81 -29.68 13.25
C LEU A 48 28.42 -28.64 12.29
N ILE A 49 29.03 -27.58 12.82
CA ILE A 49 29.71 -26.56 12.02
C ILE A 49 30.89 -27.16 11.25
N GLY A 50 31.65 -28.06 11.88
CA GLY A 50 32.76 -28.78 11.23
C GLY A 50 32.30 -29.73 10.12
N SER A 51 31.05 -30.20 10.19
CA SER A 51 30.45 -31.08 9.19
C SER A 51 29.88 -30.36 7.96
N LEU A 52 29.71 -29.03 8.03
CA LEU A 52 29.19 -28.23 6.91
C LEU A 52 30.06 -28.38 5.66
N GLY A 53 29.42 -28.69 4.53
CA GLY A 53 30.11 -28.88 3.24
C GLY A 53 30.98 -30.15 3.15
N LEU A 54 30.96 -31.04 4.15
CA LEU A 54 31.63 -32.34 4.09
C LEU A 54 30.73 -33.40 3.44
N SER A 55 31.35 -34.35 2.72
CA SER A 55 30.68 -35.58 2.31
C SER A 55 30.21 -36.39 3.53
N ALA A 56 29.11 -37.15 3.41
CA ALA A 56 28.58 -37.98 4.50
C ALA A 56 29.64 -38.85 5.20
N LYS A 57 30.57 -39.45 4.43
CA LYS A 57 31.67 -40.27 4.96
C LYS A 57 32.67 -39.46 5.81
N LYS A 58 32.97 -38.23 5.41
CA LYS A 58 33.86 -37.32 6.17
C LYS A 58 33.16 -36.77 7.42
N ALA A 59 31.87 -36.45 7.33
CA ALA A 59 31.07 -36.03 8.47
C ALA A 59 30.94 -37.16 9.52
N GLU A 60 30.78 -38.40 9.07
CA GLU A 60 30.81 -39.58 9.94
C GLU A 60 32.15 -39.75 10.65
N ALA A 61 33.26 -39.65 9.90
CA ALA A 61 34.59 -39.74 10.47
C ALA A 61 34.86 -38.62 11.51
N LEU A 62 34.41 -37.39 11.24
CA LEU A 62 34.50 -36.28 12.18
C LEU A 62 33.66 -36.54 13.44
N ALA A 63 32.43 -37.04 13.28
CA ALA A 63 31.57 -37.35 14.40
C ALA A 63 32.15 -38.47 15.28
N LYS A 64 32.72 -39.52 14.68
CA LYS A 64 33.43 -40.59 15.39
C LYS A 64 34.70 -40.09 16.08
N ALA A 65 35.46 -39.21 15.44
CA ALA A 65 36.63 -38.60 16.07
C ALA A 65 36.26 -37.79 17.33
N ASN A 66 35.09 -37.13 17.33
CA ASN A 66 34.64 -36.30 18.45
C ASN A 66 33.90 -37.08 19.56
N HIS A 67 33.26 -38.21 19.23
CA HIS A 67 32.34 -38.92 20.12
C HIS A 67 32.68 -40.41 20.35
N GLY A 68 33.73 -40.93 19.70
CA GLY A 68 34.18 -42.33 19.77
C GLY A 68 33.81 -43.15 18.54
N GLU A 69 34.53 -44.24 18.29
CA GLU A 69 34.33 -45.12 17.12
C GLU A 69 32.95 -45.78 17.07
N ASP A 70 32.36 -46.07 18.22
CA ASP A 70 31.02 -46.68 18.36
C ASP A 70 29.88 -45.66 18.17
N PHE A 71 30.18 -44.41 17.81
CA PHE A 71 29.17 -43.38 17.64
C PHE A 71 28.23 -43.72 16.46
N PRO A 72 26.90 -43.85 16.67
CA PRO A 72 25.95 -44.36 15.68
C PRO A 72 25.52 -43.28 14.68
N TYR A 73 26.47 -42.58 14.05
CA TYR A 73 26.19 -41.45 13.17
C TYR A 73 25.31 -41.82 11.98
N ALA A 74 25.45 -43.02 11.42
CA ALA A 74 24.63 -43.47 10.29
C ALA A 74 23.14 -43.56 10.67
N GLU A 75 22.82 -44.11 11.85
CA GLU A 75 21.44 -44.19 12.36
C GLU A 75 20.90 -42.80 12.71
N ILE A 76 21.73 -41.96 13.36
CA ILE A 76 21.39 -40.55 13.66
C ILE A 76 21.08 -39.79 12.37
N ARG A 77 21.87 -39.97 11.32
CA ARG A 77 21.68 -39.31 10.03
C ARG A 77 20.38 -39.76 9.37
N GLN A 78 20.12 -41.08 9.35
CA GLN A 78 18.88 -41.62 8.79
C GLN A 78 17.66 -41.06 9.54
N ARG A 79 17.70 -41.04 10.88
CA ARG A 79 16.63 -40.46 11.68
C ARG A 79 16.46 -38.96 11.46
N ALA A 80 17.57 -38.23 11.28
CA ALA A 80 17.52 -36.81 10.96
C ALA A 80 16.91 -36.54 9.58
N ASP A 81 17.18 -37.38 8.57
CA ASP A 81 16.54 -37.32 7.25
C ASP A 81 15.01 -37.51 7.35
N GLU A 82 14.54 -38.47 8.16
CA GLU A 82 13.10 -38.68 8.41
C GLU A 82 12.44 -37.47 9.08
N LEU A 83 13.10 -36.89 10.09
CA LEU A 83 12.63 -35.70 10.80
C LEU A 83 12.57 -34.47 9.89
N GLU A 84 13.56 -34.32 9.00
CA GLU A 84 13.61 -33.23 8.03
C GLU A 84 12.47 -33.35 7.02
N LEU A 85 12.27 -34.54 6.45
CA LEU A 85 11.17 -34.80 5.52
C LEU A 85 9.80 -34.59 6.17
N ALA A 86 9.64 -35.03 7.42
CA ALA A 86 8.42 -34.79 8.19
C ALA A 86 8.19 -33.29 8.43
N PHE A 87 9.24 -32.52 8.73
CA PHE A 87 9.16 -31.07 8.87
C PHE A 87 8.71 -30.41 7.57
N VAL A 88 9.35 -30.73 6.45
CA VAL A 88 9.01 -30.16 5.13
C VAL A 88 7.57 -30.48 4.73
N ARG A 89 7.10 -31.72 4.98
CA ARG A 89 5.71 -32.10 4.69
C ARG A 89 4.69 -31.35 5.55
N ASN A 90 5.03 -31.03 6.80
CA ASN A 90 4.10 -30.39 7.73
C ASN A 90 4.16 -28.85 7.69
N HIS A 91 5.30 -28.27 7.29
CA HIS A 91 5.57 -26.83 7.41
C HIS A 91 6.03 -26.17 6.11
N GLY A 92 6.27 -26.95 5.06
CA GLY A 92 6.90 -26.49 3.83
C GLY A 92 8.42 -26.37 3.94
N VAL A 93 9.06 -26.07 2.81
CA VAL A 93 10.50 -25.82 2.75
C VAL A 93 10.80 -24.43 3.33
N PRO A 94 11.82 -24.28 4.20
CA PRO A 94 12.16 -22.99 4.78
C PRO A 94 12.84 -22.08 3.73
N ILE A 95 12.05 -21.31 2.99
CA ILE A 95 12.54 -20.38 1.95
C ILE A 95 13.25 -19.19 2.58
N LYS A 96 14.50 -18.90 2.16
CA LYS A 96 15.22 -17.70 2.57
C LYS A 96 14.47 -16.45 2.11
N ALA A 97 14.33 -15.53 3.04
CA ALA A 97 13.55 -14.34 2.80
C ALA A 97 14.18 -13.53 1.65
N GLY A 98 13.36 -13.00 0.74
CA GLY A 98 13.81 -12.20 -0.41
C GLY A 98 14.04 -13.01 -1.68
N LEU A 99 14.08 -14.35 -1.60
CA LEU A 99 14.28 -15.22 -2.76
C LEU A 99 13.18 -15.07 -3.80
N LEU A 100 11.90 -15.09 -3.39
CA LEU A 100 10.77 -15.07 -4.32
C LEU A 100 10.75 -13.76 -5.12
N GLU A 101 11.03 -12.64 -4.47
CA GLU A 101 11.13 -11.33 -5.07
C GLU A 101 12.28 -11.25 -6.07
N VAL A 102 13.44 -11.84 -5.74
CA VAL A 102 14.59 -11.93 -6.64
C VAL A 102 14.27 -12.78 -7.87
N LEU A 103 13.75 -14.00 -7.69
CA LEU A 103 13.42 -14.91 -8.79
C LEU A 103 12.40 -14.28 -9.74
N GLU A 104 11.33 -13.70 -9.20
CA GLU A 104 10.29 -13.05 -9.99
C GLU A 104 10.83 -11.88 -10.81
N ARG A 105 11.68 -11.04 -10.21
CA ARG A 105 12.31 -9.90 -10.89
C ARG A 105 13.26 -10.31 -11.99
N LEU A 106 14.16 -11.26 -11.72
CA LEU A 106 15.09 -11.78 -12.73
C LEU A 106 14.32 -12.41 -13.90
N ARG A 107 13.25 -13.18 -13.62
CA ARG A 107 12.40 -13.79 -14.64
C ARG A 107 11.66 -12.75 -15.48
N LYS A 108 11.01 -11.76 -14.85
CA LYS A 108 10.33 -10.68 -15.58
C LYS A 108 11.27 -9.88 -16.47
N TYR A 109 12.55 -9.79 -16.09
CA TYR A 109 13.58 -9.12 -16.88
C TYR A 109 14.29 -10.02 -17.92
N GLY A 110 13.72 -11.21 -18.15
CA GLY A 110 14.14 -12.13 -19.19
C GLY A 110 15.50 -12.79 -18.94
N LEU A 111 15.94 -12.91 -17.69
CA LEU A 111 17.11 -13.72 -17.36
C LEU A 111 16.71 -15.20 -17.32
N THR A 112 17.56 -16.05 -17.90
CA THR A 112 17.45 -17.49 -17.69
C THR A 112 18.06 -17.85 -16.34
N MET A 113 17.54 -18.89 -15.70
CA MET A 113 17.95 -19.26 -14.35
C MET A 113 18.16 -20.75 -14.23
N ALA A 114 19.17 -21.12 -13.44
CA ALA A 114 19.42 -22.50 -13.10
C ALA A 114 19.62 -22.70 -11.59
N VAL A 115 19.40 -23.93 -11.15
CA VAL A 115 19.88 -24.41 -9.85
C VAL A 115 21.13 -25.24 -10.08
N ALA A 116 22.16 -25.05 -9.25
CA ALA A 116 23.41 -25.81 -9.25
C ALA A 116 23.73 -26.27 -7.81
N THR A 117 23.23 -27.45 -7.43
CA THR A 117 23.29 -27.97 -6.05
C THR A 117 24.10 -29.25 -5.92
N SER A 118 24.78 -29.44 -4.78
CA SER A 118 25.44 -30.72 -4.44
C SER A 118 24.43 -31.81 -4.04
N SER A 119 23.17 -31.46 -3.84
CA SER A 119 22.08 -32.40 -3.54
C SER A 119 21.73 -33.28 -4.75
N ARG A 120 21.21 -34.48 -4.49
CA ARG A 120 20.73 -35.39 -5.55
C ARG A 120 19.47 -34.84 -6.20
N ARG A 121 19.24 -35.13 -7.48
CA ARG A 121 18.08 -34.61 -8.24
C ARG A 121 16.74 -34.83 -7.55
N ALA A 122 16.47 -36.04 -7.06
CA ALA A 122 15.18 -36.34 -6.42
C ALA A 122 14.87 -35.41 -5.23
N ILE A 123 15.88 -35.08 -4.41
CA ILE A 123 15.73 -34.21 -3.24
C ILE A 123 15.59 -32.75 -3.68
N ALA A 124 16.43 -32.32 -4.63
CA ALA A 124 16.40 -30.96 -5.14
C ALA A 124 15.03 -30.63 -5.78
N GLU A 125 14.50 -31.52 -6.62
CA GLU A 125 13.19 -31.32 -7.25
C GLU A 125 12.06 -31.32 -6.21
N GLU A 126 12.07 -32.22 -5.22
CA GLU A 126 11.08 -32.22 -4.14
C GLU A 126 11.07 -30.87 -3.40
N TYR A 127 12.24 -30.29 -3.11
CA TYR A 127 12.32 -29.02 -2.41
C TYR A 127 11.84 -27.85 -3.30
N LEU A 128 12.28 -27.81 -4.56
CA LEU A 128 11.87 -26.77 -5.52
C LEU A 128 10.37 -26.80 -5.82
N ILE A 129 9.75 -27.99 -5.89
CA ILE A 129 8.30 -28.18 -6.09
C ILE A 129 7.53 -27.73 -4.84
N ASN A 130 7.92 -28.23 -3.66
CA ASN A 130 7.23 -27.88 -2.40
C ASN A 130 7.37 -26.39 -2.05
N ALA A 131 8.49 -25.76 -2.44
CA ALA A 131 8.67 -24.31 -2.33
C ALA A 131 7.94 -23.51 -3.42
N ASN A 132 7.35 -24.17 -4.44
CA ASN A 132 6.70 -23.55 -5.60
C ASN A 132 7.61 -22.59 -6.38
N VAL A 133 8.90 -22.92 -6.46
CA VAL A 133 9.93 -22.13 -7.17
C VAL A 133 10.50 -22.83 -8.39
N LEU A 134 10.24 -24.13 -8.59
CA LEU A 134 10.74 -24.87 -9.76
C LEU A 134 10.40 -24.18 -11.09
N LYS A 135 9.20 -23.59 -11.18
CA LYS A 135 8.71 -22.82 -12.35
C LYS A 135 9.61 -21.66 -12.79
N TYR A 136 10.51 -21.20 -11.92
CA TYR A 136 11.45 -20.14 -12.25
C TYR A 136 12.73 -20.65 -12.91
N PHE A 137 13.05 -21.95 -12.87
CA PHE A 137 14.34 -22.44 -13.33
C PHE A 137 14.19 -23.16 -14.67
N ASP A 138 15.03 -22.77 -15.63
CA ASP A 138 15.10 -23.40 -16.96
C ASP A 138 15.90 -24.70 -16.89
N ILE A 139 16.90 -24.76 -16.00
CA ILE A 139 17.81 -25.90 -15.82
C ILE A 139 18.01 -26.17 -14.33
N THR A 140 18.12 -27.45 -13.97
CA THR A 140 18.60 -27.89 -12.66
C THR A 140 19.79 -28.80 -12.90
N VAL A 141 20.93 -28.55 -12.27
CA VAL A 141 22.12 -29.42 -12.26
C VAL A 141 22.36 -29.88 -10.83
N CYS A 142 22.41 -31.19 -10.65
CA CYS A 142 22.45 -31.84 -9.34
C CYS A 142 23.78 -32.55 -9.10
N GLY A 143 24.08 -32.86 -7.84
CA GLY A 143 25.35 -33.46 -7.43
C GLY A 143 25.59 -34.87 -7.99
N ASP A 144 24.52 -35.61 -8.31
CA ASP A 144 24.56 -36.92 -8.96
C ASP A 144 24.79 -36.86 -10.48
N GLU A 145 24.89 -35.65 -11.05
CA GLU A 145 25.11 -35.42 -12.48
C GLU A 145 26.51 -34.87 -12.79
N VAL A 146 27.39 -34.77 -11.79
CA VAL A 146 28.76 -34.26 -11.93
C VAL A 146 29.78 -35.27 -11.42
N SER A 147 30.95 -35.31 -12.04
CA SER A 147 32.07 -36.18 -11.65
C SER A 147 32.82 -35.61 -10.45
N HIS A 148 32.93 -34.28 -10.37
CA HIS A 148 33.61 -33.57 -9.29
C HIS A 148 32.66 -32.57 -8.63
N GLY A 149 32.40 -32.77 -7.33
CA GLY A 149 31.65 -31.82 -6.51
C GLY A 149 32.42 -30.52 -6.23
N LYS A 150 31.72 -29.53 -5.66
CA LYS A 150 32.31 -28.27 -5.17
C LYS A 150 33.48 -28.61 -4.22
N PRO A 151 34.66 -27.97 -4.35
CA PRO A 151 34.93 -26.70 -5.03
C PRO A 151 35.39 -26.78 -6.49
N HIS A 152 35.22 -27.93 -7.17
CA HIS A 152 35.47 -28.02 -8.60
C HIS A 152 34.40 -27.23 -9.40
N PRO A 153 34.73 -26.52 -10.50
CA PRO A 153 33.79 -25.64 -11.22
C PRO A 153 32.77 -26.38 -12.10
N GLU A 154 32.89 -27.70 -12.25
CA GLU A 154 32.09 -28.52 -13.18
C GLU A 154 30.58 -28.26 -13.08
N ILE A 155 30.04 -28.14 -11.87
CA ILE A 155 28.59 -27.92 -11.68
C ILE A 155 28.10 -26.58 -12.24
N PHE A 156 28.84 -25.49 -12.00
CA PHE A 156 28.50 -24.18 -12.53
C PHE A 156 28.77 -24.06 -14.03
N LEU A 157 29.85 -24.66 -14.52
CA LEU A 157 30.15 -24.70 -15.96
C LEU A 157 29.08 -25.48 -16.72
N LYS A 158 28.63 -26.62 -16.17
CA LYS A 158 27.55 -27.42 -16.76
C LYS A 158 26.22 -26.65 -16.75
N ALA A 159 25.88 -25.96 -15.66
CA ALA A 159 24.69 -25.12 -15.60
C ALA A 159 24.75 -23.96 -16.60
N ALA A 160 25.86 -23.22 -16.68
CA ALA A 160 26.04 -22.13 -17.63
C ALA A 160 25.97 -22.61 -19.09
N SER A 161 26.63 -23.72 -19.40
CA SER A 161 26.56 -24.34 -20.73
C SER A 161 25.14 -24.78 -21.10
N ALA A 162 24.40 -25.36 -20.16
CA ALA A 162 23.01 -25.80 -20.40
C ALA A 162 22.05 -24.62 -20.59
N LEU A 163 22.32 -23.49 -19.95
CA LEU A 163 21.62 -22.22 -20.17
C LEU A 163 22.07 -21.49 -21.46
N ASN A 164 23.03 -22.05 -22.20
CA ASN A 164 23.66 -21.43 -23.36
C ASN A 164 24.23 -20.03 -23.04
N CYS A 165 24.88 -19.89 -21.88
CA CYS A 165 25.42 -18.64 -21.38
C CYS A 165 26.90 -18.76 -21.00
N LEU A 166 27.67 -17.71 -21.26
CA LEU A 166 29.06 -17.64 -20.83
C LEU A 166 29.14 -17.46 -19.31
N PRO A 167 30.02 -18.18 -18.58
CA PRO A 167 30.11 -18.06 -17.13
C PRO A 167 30.28 -16.62 -16.63
N GLY A 168 31.11 -15.81 -17.30
CA GLY A 168 31.34 -14.40 -16.96
C GLY A 168 30.11 -13.49 -17.09
N SER A 169 29.01 -14.00 -17.63
CA SER A 169 27.71 -13.32 -17.72
C SER A 169 26.62 -13.97 -16.86
N CYS A 170 26.99 -14.90 -15.98
CA CYS A 170 26.11 -15.56 -15.02
C CYS A 170 26.39 -15.02 -13.61
N LEU A 171 25.36 -14.51 -12.93
CA LEU A 171 25.43 -14.39 -11.47
C LEU A 171 25.39 -15.80 -10.89
N MET A 172 26.29 -16.12 -9.96
CA MET A 172 26.36 -17.42 -9.29
C MET A 172 26.20 -17.22 -7.78
N PHE A 173 25.01 -17.52 -7.26
CA PHE A 173 24.66 -17.29 -5.85
C PHE A 173 25.09 -18.49 -5.00
N GLU A 174 25.82 -18.21 -3.92
CA GLU A 174 26.40 -19.20 -3.01
C GLU A 174 26.54 -18.67 -1.59
N ASP A 175 26.56 -19.56 -0.61
CA ASP A 175 26.79 -19.25 0.80
C ASP A 175 28.08 -19.88 1.33
N SER A 176 28.53 -20.97 0.70
CA SER A 176 29.63 -21.79 1.21
C SER A 176 30.98 -21.43 0.62
N GLU A 177 32.07 -21.67 1.35
CA GLU A 177 33.43 -21.47 0.84
C GLU A 177 33.73 -22.34 -0.38
N ASN A 178 33.35 -23.63 -0.34
CA ASN A 178 33.56 -24.54 -1.45
C ASN A 178 32.78 -24.12 -2.68
N GLY A 179 31.55 -23.67 -2.49
CA GLY A 179 30.72 -23.19 -3.57
C GLY A 179 31.21 -21.89 -4.18
N LEU A 180 31.62 -20.93 -3.34
CA LEU A 180 32.22 -19.68 -3.81
C LEU A 180 33.50 -19.94 -4.62
N LEU A 181 34.38 -20.84 -4.16
CA LEU A 181 35.56 -21.27 -4.93
C LEU A 181 35.18 -21.92 -6.27
N SER A 182 34.12 -22.73 -6.30
CA SER A 182 33.60 -23.35 -7.52
C SER A 182 33.13 -22.30 -8.53
N ALA A 183 32.38 -21.29 -8.07
CA ALA A 183 31.91 -20.18 -8.90
C ALA A 183 33.05 -19.30 -9.43
N ILE A 184 34.06 -19.00 -8.59
CA ILE A 184 35.26 -18.24 -8.99
C ILE A 184 36.04 -19.02 -10.06
N ARG A 185 36.28 -20.32 -9.86
CA ARG A 185 37.01 -21.18 -10.80
C ARG A 185 36.26 -21.42 -12.10
N ALA A 186 34.94 -21.25 -12.09
CA ALA A 186 34.12 -21.28 -13.29
C ALA A 186 34.21 -19.97 -14.10
N GLU A 187 34.93 -18.96 -13.60
CA GLU A 187 34.97 -17.59 -14.15
C GLU A 187 33.57 -16.94 -14.18
N GLY A 188 32.74 -17.30 -13.20
CA GLY A 188 31.41 -16.73 -12.98
C GLY A 188 31.43 -15.29 -12.46
N GLN A 189 30.25 -14.75 -12.16
CA GLN A 189 30.09 -13.55 -11.33
C GLN A 189 29.53 -13.97 -9.96
N PRO A 190 30.38 -14.34 -8.98
CA PRO A 190 29.92 -14.95 -7.75
C PRO A 190 29.26 -13.92 -6.82
N ILE A 191 28.08 -14.25 -6.29
CA ILE A 191 27.39 -13.47 -5.27
C ILE A 191 27.36 -14.31 -4.00
N LEU A 192 28.03 -13.82 -2.95
CA LEU A 192 28.00 -14.47 -1.65
C LEU A 192 26.76 -14.01 -0.87
N ILE A 193 25.94 -14.97 -0.44
CA ILE A 193 24.86 -14.77 0.53
C ILE A 193 25.30 -15.43 1.83
N GLU A 194 25.67 -14.65 2.83
CA GLU A 194 26.22 -15.19 4.08
C GLU A 194 25.23 -16.12 4.80
N ASP A 195 25.76 -17.18 5.40
CA ASP A 195 25.02 -18.08 6.29
C ASP A 195 25.84 -18.51 7.51
N ILE A 196 25.62 -19.71 8.05
CA ILE A 196 26.16 -20.21 9.32
C ILE A 196 27.68 -20.03 9.43
N LYS A 197 28.41 -20.42 8.38
CA LYS A 197 29.88 -20.40 8.36
C LYS A 197 30.35 -19.47 7.24
N PRO A 198 30.90 -18.29 7.56
CA PRO A 198 31.43 -17.39 6.53
C PRO A 198 32.68 -18.01 5.86
N PRO A 199 32.88 -17.79 4.55
CA PRO A 199 34.13 -18.14 3.88
C PRO A 199 35.34 -17.40 4.44
N ALA A 200 36.53 -17.95 4.28
CA ALA A 200 37.78 -17.26 4.60
C ALA A 200 37.87 -15.90 3.88
N PRO A 201 38.45 -14.85 4.50
CA PRO A 201 38.50 -13.50 3.92
C PRO A 201 39.07 -13.45 2.49
N GLU A 202 40.07 -14.27 2.19
CA GLU A 202 40.72 -14.34 0.88
C GLU A 202 39.78 -14.91 -0.18
N VAL A 203 38.93 -15.89 0.21
CA VAL A 203 37.90 -16.47 -0.68
C VAL A 203 36.75 -15.49 -0.87
N LYS A 204 36.30 -14.84 0.23
CA LYS A 204 35.26 -13.81 0.20
C LYS A 204 35.62 -12.65 -0.72
N ALA A 205 36.89 -12.26 -0.76
CA ALA A 205 37.40 -11.20 -1.65
C ALA A 205 37.27 -11.55 -3.15
N GLY A 206 37.09 -12.83 -3.51
CA GLY A 206 36.83 -13.26 -4.88
C GLY A 206 35.37 -13.17 -5.33
N ALA A 207 34.43 -12.87 -4.43
CA ALA A 207 33.05 -12.61 -4.81
C ALA A 207 32.93 -11.26 -5.55
N LEU A 208 32.03 -11.17 -6.54
CA LEU A 208 31.67 -9.90 -7.15
C LEU A 208 31.06 -8.96 -6.09
N LYS A 209 30.20 -9.51 -5.24
CA LYS A 209 29.66 -8.83 -4.06
C LYS A 209 29.20 -9.85 -3.01
N ALA A 210 29.24 -9.45 -1.75
CA ALA A 210 28.76 -10.24 -0.62
C ALA A 210 27.63 -9.50 0.09
N TYR A 211 26.63 -10.26 0.53
CA TYR A 211 25.44 -9.76 1.23
C TYR A 211 25.16 -10.62 2.45
N SER A 212 24.62 -10.00 3.50
CA SER A 212 24.26 -10.72 4.72
C SER A 212 23.01 -11.60 4.53
N ASN A 213 22.21 -11.30 3.49
CA ASN A 213 20.97 -11.99 3.15
C ASN A 213 20.51 -11.61 1.74
N MET A 214 19.52 -12.33 1.22
CA MET A 214 18.95 -12.10 -0.12
C MET A 214 18.17 -10.77 -0.23
N GLN A 215 17.65 -10.20 0.88
CA GLN A 215 16.99 -8.88 0.82
C GLN A 215 17.94 -7.74 0.49
N GLU A 216 19.18 -7.80 0.96
CA GLU A 216 20.18 -6.79 0.62
C GLU A 216 20.52 -6.84 -0.87
N PHE A 217 20.71 -8.04 -1.43
CA PHE A 217 20.86 -8.22 -2.87
C PHE A 217 19.64 -7.70 -3.65
N LEU A 218 18.42 -7.97 -3.17
CA LEU A 218 17.20 -7.42 -3.78
C LEU A 218 17.20 -5.88 -3.81
N GLY A 219 17.81 -5.22 -2.83
CA GLY A 219 18.02 -3.78 -2.81
C GLY A 219 18.79 -3.31 -4.04
N ASP A 220 20.02 -3.82 -4.21
CA ASP A 220 20.87 -3.49 -5.37
C ASP A 220 20.25 -3.91 -6.71
N LEU A 221 19.58 -5.08 -6.74
CA LEU A 221 18.89 -5.55 -7.93
C LEU A 221 17.79 -4.58 -8.36
N SER A 222 17.11 -3.95 -7.39
CA SER A 222 16.06 -2.96 -7.66
C SER A 222 16.62 -1.73 -8.36
N GLU A 223 17.83 -1.28 -8.03
CA GLU A 223 18.48 -0.13 -8.67
C GLU A 223 18.83 -0.42 -10.14
N CYS A 224 19.00 -1.69 -10.48
CA CYS A 224 19.32 -2.15 -11.83
C CYS A 224 18.08 -2.38 -12.70
N MET A 225 16.88 -2.12 -12.17
CA MET A 225 15.60 -2.39 -12.82
C MET A 225 14.73 -1.13 -12.89
N PRO A 226 13.88 -0.99 -13.93
CA PRO A 226 13.03 0.18 -14.06
C PRO A 226 11.98 0.22 -12.94
N ASP A 227 11.73 1.44 -12.43
CA ASP A 227 10.55 1.73 -11.63
C ASP A 227 9.31 1.55 -12.53
N LEU A 228 8.41 0.63 -12.13
CA LEU A 228 7.16 0.36 -12.84
C LEU A 228 6.12 1.48 -12.64
N GLY A 229 6.43 2.50 -11.83
CA GLY A 229 5.56 3.64 -11.58
C GLY A 229 4.27 3.24 -10.89
N THR A 230 3.28 4.14 -10.88
CA THR A 230 1.94 3.86 -10.36
C THR A 230 1.19 2.97 -11.35
N PRO A 231 0.50 1.90 -10.88
CA PRO A 231 -0.23 1.00 -11.75
C PRO A 231 -1.32 1.72 -12.52
N GLU A 232 -1.54 1.30 -13.76
CA GLU A 232 -2.76 1.67 -14.47
C GLU A 232 -3.96 0.99 -13.80
N LEU A 233 -5.13 1.63 -13.87
CA LEU A 233 -6.34 1.10 -13.25
C LEU A 233 -6.67 -0.33 -13.72
N THR A 234 -6.45 -0.62 -14.99
CA THR A 234 -6.71 -1.92 -15.60
C THR A 234 -5.56 -2.91 -15.46
N GLU A 235 -4.46 -2.52 -14.82
CA GLU A 235 -3.32 -3.39 -14.62
C GLU A 235 -3.68 -4.56 -13.70
N ALA A 236 -3.30 -5.78 -14.10
CA ALA A 236 -3.52 -6.96 -13.28
C ALA A 236 -2.63 -6.93 -12.03
N PHE A 237 -3.14 -7.50 -10.93
CA PHE A 237 -2.28 -7.72 -9.77
C PHE A 237 -1.20 -8.76 -10.09
N PRO A 238 0.00 -8.64 -9.49
CA PRO A 238 1.02 -9.68 -9.59
C PRO A 238 0.49 -11.03 -9.13
N THR A 239 0.80 -12.08 -9.89
CA THR A 239 0.38 -13.46 -9.55
C THR A 239 1.30 -14.08 -8.50
N ALA A 240 2.57 -13.70 -8.49
CA ALA A 240 3.55 -14.17 -7.53
C ALA A 240 3.29 -13.61 -6.11
N LEU A 241 3.30 -14.50 -5.12
CA LEU A 241 3.18 -14.15 -3.71
C LEU A 241 4.58 -14.05 -3.09
N ASN A 242 4.82 -12.99 -2.33
CA ASN A 242 5.98 -12.90 -1.45
C ASN A 242 5.66 -13.42 -0.04
N GLN A 243 6.62 -13.42 0.86
CA GLN A 243 6.45 -13.95 2.22
C GLN A 243 5.85 -12.94 3.21
N PHE A 244 5.52 -11.73 2.76
CA PHE A 244 5.03 -10.68 3.64
C PHE A 244 3.56 -10.86 3.95
N ARG A 245 3.23 -10.69 5.23
CA ARG A 245 1.86 -10.46 5.69
C ARG A 245 1.68 -8.97 5.93
N VAL A 246 0.50 -8.46 5.62
CA VAL A 246 0.17 -7.05 5.81
C VAL A 246 -1.14 -6.91 6.58
N GLY A 247 -1.26 -5.86 7.38
CA GLY A 247 -2.44 -5.61 8.20
C GLY A 247 -3.26 -4.42 7.71
N ILE A 248 -4.59 -4.50 7.85
CA ILE A 248 -5.51 -3.36 7.71
C ILE A 248 -6.33 -3.27 8.99
N HIS A 249 -5.96 -2.34 9.86
CA HIS A 249 -6.70 -2.04 11.07
C HIS A 249 -7.78 -1.00 10.75
N GLY A 250 -9.00 -1.47 10.45
CA GLY A 250 -10.11 -0.63 10.01
C GLY A 250 -10.52 -0.92 8.56
N PHE A 251 -11.09 -2.10 8.32
CA PHE A 251 -11.65 -2.50 7.03
C PHE A 251 -13.02 -1.82 6.79
N GLY A 252 -12.95 -0.52 6.52
CA GLY A 252 -14.04 0.34 6.05
C GLY A 252 -13.84 0.73 4.58
N ALA A 253 -14.37 1.88 4.15
CA ALA A 253 -14.25 2.33 2.77
C ALA A 253 -12.78 2.47 2.32
N ILE A 254 -11.96 3.20 3.09
CA ILE A 254 -10.54 3.40 2.73
C ILE A 254 -9.73 2.11 2.89
N GLY A 255 -9.90 1.40 4.01
CA GLY A 255 -9.19 0.14 4.23
C GLY A 255 -9.50 -0.90 3.15
N GLY A 256 -10.79 -1.19 2.91
CA GLY A 256 -11.21 -2.25 2.00
C GLY A 256 -11.29 -1.86 0.54
N GLY A 257 -11.55 -0.59 0.21
CA GLY A 257 -11.68 -0.12 -1.17
C GLY A 257 -10.47 0.65 -1.71
N TYR A 258 -9.44 0.90 -0.89
CA TYR A 258 -8.20 1.53 -1.36
C TYR A 258 -6.94 0.80 -0.89
N LEU A 259 -6.70 0.64 0.42
CA LEU A 259 -5.45 0.03 0.89
C LEU A 259 -5.26 -1.43 0.47
N THR A 260 -6.34 -2.19 0.36
CA THR A 260 -6.29 -3.54 -0.23
C THR A 260 -5.70 -3.54 -1.64
N GLN A 261 -5.95 -2.50 -2.43
CA GLN A 261 -5.41 -2.36 -3.78
C GLN A 261 -3.93 -1.99 -3.75
N VAL A 262 -3.55 -1.03 -2.89
CA VAL A 262 -2.15 -0.68 -2.62
C VAL A 262 -1.33 -1.90 -2.27
N PHE A 263 -1.86 -2.74 -1.37
CA PHE A 263 -1.18 -3.98 -1.00
C PHE A 263 -1.26 -5.07 -2.06
N SER A 264 -2.31 -5.11 -2.90
CA SER A 264 -2.43 -6.10 -3.96
C SER A 264 -1.52 -5.82 -5.16
N HIS A 265 -1.25 -4.54 -5.48
CA HIS A 265 -0.24 -4.16 -6.47
C HIS A 265 1.17 -4.22 -5.92
N TRP A 266 1.36 -3.87 -4.63
CA TRP A 266 2.65 -3.95 -3.92
C TRP A 266 3.79 -3.33 -4.74
N ASP A 267 4.77 -4.12 -5.16
CA ASP A 267 5.93 -3.69 -5.97
C ASP A 267 5.77 -3.98 -7.47
N GLY A 268 4.63 -4.50 -7.90
CA GLY A 268 4.34 -4.88 -9.29
C GLY A 268 4.99 -6.19 -9.76
N TYR A 269 5.93 -6.73 -9.00
CA TYR A 269 6.55 -8.04 -9.27
C TYR A 269 5.85 -9.11 -8.45
N THR A 270 5.64 -8.85 -7.17
CA THR A 270 5.01 -9.75 -6.21
C THR A 270 3.86 -9.04 -5.48
N ARG A 271 3.09 -9.79 -4.71
CA ARG A 271 2.14 -9.23 -3.72
C ARG A 271 2.19 -10.04 -2.41
N PRO A 272 1.75 -9.48 -1.27
CA PRO A 272 1.70 -10.16 0.03
C PRO A 272 1.01 -11.53 -0.05
N CYS A 273 1.53 -12.52 0.67
CA CYS A 273 0.87 -13.82 0.77
C CYS A 273 -0.49 -13.74 1.48
N GLU A 274 -0.68 -12.74 2.35
CA GLU A 274 -1.93 -12.55 3.09
C GLU A 274 -2.14 -11.09 3.50
N ILE A 275 -3.36 -10.59 3.32
CA ILE A 275 -3.86 -9.34 3.91
C ILE A 275 -4.77 -9.66 5.10
N ILE A 276 -4.36 -9.30 6.31
CA ILE A 276 -5.14 -9.48 7.53
C ILE A 276 -5.95 -8.21 7.80
N ALA A 277 -7.28 -8.29 7.76
CA ALA A 277 -8.16 -7.12 7.80
C ALA A 277 -9.13 -7.15 9.00
N ALA A 278 -9.08 -6.12 9.85
CA ALA A 278 -9.88 -6.01 11.06
C ALA A 278 -11.12 -5.12 10.87
N THR A 279 -12.31 -5.61 11.21
CA THR A 279 -13.55 -4.79 11.23
C THR A 279 -14.58 -5.29 12.23
N ARG A 280 -15.34 -4.35 12.82
CA ARG A 280 -16.53 -4.65 13.63
C ARG A 280 -17.72 -5.13 12.81
N SER A 281 -17.72 -4.86 11.50
CA SER A 281 -18.84 -5.24 10.64
C SER A 281 -18.85 -6.74 10.44
N ARG A 282 -19.66 -7.45 11.25
CA ARG A 282 -19.86 -8.90 11.13
C ARG A 282 -20.31 -9.29 9.72
N MET A 283 -21.22 -8.53 9.12
CA MET A 283 -21.65 -8.73 7.74
C MET A 283 -20.47 -8.74 6.76
N LEU A 284 -19.55 -7.77 6.83
CA LEU A 284 -18.37 -7.75 5.95
C LEU A 284 -17.44 -8.94 6.20
N ARG A 285 -17.18 -9.28 7.47
CA ARG A 285 -16.35 -10.43 7.83
C ARG A 285 -16.91 -11.71 7.25
N GLU A 286 -18.17 -12.03 7.56
CA GLU A 286 -18.80 -13.26 7.09
C GLU A 286 -18.89 -13.31 5.56
N THR A 287 -19.15 -12.17 4.92
CA THR A 287 -19.23 -12.07 3.46
C THR A 287 -17.88 -12.38 2.82
N VAL A 288 -16.82 -11.67 3.20
CA VAL A 288 -15.49 -11.85 2.59
C VAL A 288 -14.93 -13.23 2.92
N THR A 289 -15.13 -13.74 4.14
CA THR A 289 -14.71 -15.10 4.51
C THR A 289 -15.42 -16.16 3.69
N ALA A 290 -16.72 -16.00 3.40
CA ALA A 290 -17.48 -17.00 2.64
C ALA A 290 -17.14 -17.01 1.15
N PHE A 291 -16.85 -15.84 0.56
CA PHE A 291 -16.54 -15.73 -0.87
C PHE A 291 -15.03 -15.85 -1.17
N GLY A 292 -14.17 -15.64 -0.17
CA GLY A 292 -12.70 -15.61 -0.30
C GLY A 292 -12.15 -14.37 -1.02
N ARG A 293 -13.02 -13.54 -1.57
CA ARG A 293 -12.69 -12.37 -2.41
C ARG A 293 -13.85 -11.40 -2.52
N PHE A 294 -13.56 -10.20 -3.02
CA PHE A 294 -14.57 -9.19 -3.34
C PHE A 294 -14.06 -8.26 -4.44
N SER A 295 -14.95 -7.43 -4.99
CA SER A 295 -14.60 -6.46 -6.02
C SER A 295 -14.77 -5.02 -5.54
N VAL A 296 -13.87 -4.16 -6.02
CA VAL A 296 -13.96 -2.70 -5.95
C VAL A 296 -14.38 -2.17 -7.32
N ARG A 297 -15.42 -1.35 -7.33
CA ARG A 297 -16.01 -0.80 -8.56
C ARG A 297 -15.51 0.60 -8.86
N TYR A 298 -15.05 0.80 -10.08
CA TYR A 298 -14.66 2.08 -10.66
C TYR A 298 -15.74 2.54 -11.63
N GLY A 299 -16.75 3.21 -11.07
CA GLY A 299 -17.96 3.56 -11.80
C GLY A 299 -17.75 4.49 -13.00
N ALA A 300 -16.67 5.28 -13.02
CA ALA A 300 -16.36 6.19 -14.13
C ALA A 300 -15.85 5.45 -15.37
N THR A 301 -15.21 4.29 -15.20
CA THR A 301 -14.60 3.50 -16.28
C THR A 301 -15.31 2.16 -16.50
N SER A 302 -16.41 1.90 -15.77
CA SER A 302 -17.13 0.62 -15.78
C SER A 302 -16.23 -0.59 -15.52
N PHE A 303 -15.20 -0.41 -14.69
CA PHE A 303 -14.23 -1.44 -14.35
C PHE A 303 -14.42 -1.93 -12.91
N ASP A 304 -14.34 -3.24 -12.70
CA ASP A 304 -14.40 -3.86 -11.38
C ASP A 304 -13.08 -4.63 -11.13
N GLN A 305 -12.36 -4.29 -10.07
CA GLN A 305 -11.11 -4.98 -9.71
C GLN A 305 -11.32 -5.93 -8.54
N THR A 306 -10.89 -7.19 -8.69
CA THR A 306 -11.16 -8.25 -7.70
C THR A 306 -9.96 -8.45 -6.78
N ILE A 307 -10.20 -8.33 -5.47
CA ILE A 307 -9.23 -8.47 -4.39
C ILE A 307 -9.39 -9.86 -3.76
N GLU A 308 -8.26 -10.54 -3.56
CA GLU A 308 -8.18 -11.91 -3.03
C GLU A 308 -7.09 -12.00 -1.93
N ASN A 309 -6.88 -13.18 -1.35
CA ASN A 309 -5.86 -13.46 -0.33
C ASN A 309 -6.01 -12.63 0.97
N LEU A 310 -7.24 -12.51 1.47
CA LEU A 310 -7.52 -11.78 2.71
C LEU A 310 -8.05 -12.69 3.81
N ARG A 311 -7.63 -12.43 5.03
CA ARG A 311 -8.17 -13.00 6.25
C ARG A 311 -8.86 -11.92 7.07
N MET A 312 -10.15 -12.13 7.34
CA MET A 312 -10.96 -11.20 8.13
C MET A 312 -10.88 -11.54 9.62
N ILE A 313 -10.64 -10.55 10.47
CA ILE A 313 -10.63 -10.69 11.93
C ILE A 313 -11.61 -9.73 12.59
N ASP A 314 -12.14 -10.11 13.76
CA ASP A 314 -12.92 -9.20 14.58
C ASP A 314 -12.00 -8.13 15.18
N MET A 315 -12.38 -6.87 15.05
CA MET A 315 -11.61 -5.77 15.65
C MET A 315 -11.80 -5.68 17.16
N ASP A 316 -12.85 -6.29 17.71
CA ASP A 316 -13.04 -6.38 19.16
C ASP A 316 -12.41 -7.64 19.77
N ASP A 317 -11.87 -8.55 18.95
CA ASP A 317 -10.99 -9.64 19.39
C ASP A 317 -9.56 -9.12 19.55
N ALA A 318 -9.18 -8.83 20.79
CA ALA A 318 -7.88 -8.25 21.11
C ALA A 318 -6.72 -9.16 20.70
N GLU A 319 -6.81 -10.48 20.88
CA GLU A 319 -5.71 -11.39 20.55
C GLU A 319 -5.51 -11.50 19.03
N ALA A 320 -6.59 -11.52 18.26
CA ALA A 320 -6.49 -11.51 16.79
C ALA A 320 -5.82 -10.23 16.27
N VAL A 321 -6.17 -9.07 16.84
CA VAL A 321 -5.54 -7.79 16.46
C VAL A 321 -4.08 -7.74 16.92
N ILE A 322 -3.76 -8.21 18.13
CA ILE A 322 -2.38 -8.30 18.63
C ILE A 322 -1.54 -9.18 17.70
N ASP A 323 -2.07 -10.33 17.26
CA ASP A 323 -1.40 -11.22 16.32
C ASP A 323 -1.15 -10.54 14.96
N MET A 324 -2.12 -9.79 14.43
CA MET A 324 -1.93 -9.00 13.21
C MET A 324 -0.72 -8.04 13.31
N TYR A 325 -0.59 -7.29 14.41
CA TYR A 325 0.57 -6.40 14.62
C TYR A 325 1.87 -7.17 14.87
N HIS A 326 1.79 -8.38 15.42
CA HIS A 326 2.95 -9.26 15.61
C HIS A 326 3.52 -9.75 14.27
N VAL A 327 2.67 -10.21 13.35
CA VAL A 327 3.11 -10.89 12.12
C VAL A 327 3.26 -9.98 10.91
N ALA A 328 2.52 -8.86 10.83
CA ALA A 328 2.55 -8.00 9.66
C ALA A 328 3.87 -7.21 9.54
N GLU A 329 4.34 -6.95 8.32
CA GLU A 329 5.48 -6.05 8.07
C GLU A 329 5.04 -4.60 7.89
N ILE A 330 3.79 -4.39 7.46
CA ILE A 330 3.14 -3.08 7.36
C ILE A 330 1.68 -3.18 7.79
N VAL A 331 1.19 -2.16 8.51
CA VAL A 331 -0.21 -2.07 8.93
C VAL A 331 -0.81 -0.73 8.49
N GLY A 332 -1.89 -0.77 7.72
CA GLY A 332 -2.72 0.40 7.44
C GLY A 332 -3.73 0.67 8.55
N LEU A 333 -3.57 1.78 9.28
CA LEU A 333 -4.51 2.21 10.32
C LEU A 333 -5.55 3.16 9.74
N CYS A 334 -6.75 2.65 9.47
CA CYS A 334 -7.86 3.34 8.82
C CYS A 334 -9.03 3.56 9.79
N LEU A 335 -8.77 4.18 10.95
CA LEU A 335 -9.76 4.36 12.02
C LEU A 335 -9.98 5.85 12.34
N PRO A 336 -11.21 6.26 12.72
CA PRO A 336 -11.44 7.60 13.25
C PRO A 336 -10.76 7.78 14.61
N GLU A 337 -10.50 9.03 15.01
CA GLU A 337 -9.79 9.37 16.25
C GLU A 337 -10.36 8.67 17.49
N ALA A 338 -11.70 8.66 17.63
CA ALA A 338 -12.35 8.02 18.77
C ALA A 338 -12.09 6.50 18.83
N ALA A 339 -11.99 5.83 17.68
CA ALA A 339 -11.69 4.41 17.62
C ALA A 339 -10.20 4.16 17.88
N ILE A 340 -9.30 5.02 17.38
CA ILE A 340 -7.86 4.95 17.67
C ILE A 340 -7.61 4.98 19.18
N ARG A 341 -8.25 5.89 19.91
CA ARG A 341 -8.11 5.97 21.38
C ARG A 341 -8.47 4.66 22.08
N LYS A 342 -9.54 4.02 21.65
CA LYS A 342 -10.00 2.73 22.20
C LYS A 342 -9.08 1.56 21.83
N GLN A 343 -8.42 1.64 20.67
CA GLN A 343 -7.57 0.57 20.14
C GLN A 343 -6.09 0.73 20.53
N ALA A 344 -5.68 1.89 21.04
CA ALA A 344 -4.28 2.18 21.38
C ALA A 344 -3.65 1.12 22.31
N GLY A 345 -4.39 0.62 23.31
CA GLY A 345 -3.90 -0.42 24.21
C GLY A 345 -3.66 -1.77 23.53
N VAL A 346 -4.51 -2.15 22.57
CA VAL A 346 -4.35 -3.39 21.79
C VAL A 346 -3.16 -3.27 20.84
N ILE A 347 -3.01 -2.11 20.20
CA ILE A 347 -1.85 -1.79 19.35
C ILE A 347 -0.56 -1.89 20.18
N ALA A 348 -0.50 -1.25 21.35
CA ALA A 348 0.66 -1.29 22.24
C ALA A 348 1.07 -2.74 22.60
N LYS A 349 0.11 -3.59 22.97
CA LYS A 349 0.36 -5.02 23.24
C LYS A 349 0.91 -5.76 22.02
N GLY A 350 0.39 -5.46 20.82
CA GLY A 350 0.91 -5.98 19.55
C GLY A 350 2.37 -5.60 19.32
N LEU A 351 2.73 -4.34 19.56
CA LEU A 351 4.11 -3.86 19.40
C LEU A 351 5.07 -4.50 20.41
N ILE A 352 4.65 -4.67 21.66
CA ILE A 352 5.43 -5.38 22.68
C ILE A 352 5.70 -6.83 22.23
N ARG A 353 4.65 -7.58 21.87
CA ARG A 353 4.77 -8.96 21.40
C ARG A 353 5.66 -9.08 20.16
N ARG A 354 5.57 -8.13 19.23
CA ARG A 354 6.44 -8.07 18.05
C ARG A 354 7.89 -7.86 18.46
N PHE A 355 8.16 -6.88 19.31
CA PHE A 355 9.52 -6.55 19.74
C PHE A 355 10.18 -7.72 20.48
N GLU A 356 9.47 -8.36 21.41
CA GLU A 356 9.99 -9.49 22.17
C GLU A 356 10.33 -10.71 21.29
N ARG A 357 9.47 -11.02 20.31
CA ARG A 357 9.58 -12.25 19.51
C ARG A 357 10.36 -12.10 18.22
N ARG A 358 10.34 -10.94 17.58
CA ARG A 358 10.94 -10.74 16.24
C ARG A 358 12.04 -9.69 16.21
N ARG A 359 11.96 -8.64 17.05
CA ARG A 359 12.86 -7.46 17.03
C ARG A 359 12.97 -6.77 15.65
N ARG A 360 12.03 -7.04 14.74
CA ARG A 360 11.96 -6.46 13.40
C ARG A 360 11.12 -5.19 13.39
N GLU A 361 11.49 -4.28 12.49
CA GLU A 361 10.77 -3.02 12.29
C GLU A 361 9.34 -3.26 11.80
N LEU A 362 8.44 -2.36 12.19
CA LEU A 362 7.07 -2.31 11.70
C LEU A 362 6.79 -0.93 11.12
N THR A 363 6.21 -0.89 9.93
CA THR A 363 5.65 0.34 9.36
C THR A 363 4.15 0.41 9.64
N ILE A 364 3.66 1.50 10.20
CA ILE A 364 2.23 1.76 10.38
C ILE A 364 1.84 2.96 9.53
N LEU A 365 1.07 2.73 8.47
CA LEU A 365 0.51 3.78 7.62
C LEU A 365 -0.69 4.42 8.32
N ILE A 366 -0.58 5.69 8.68
CA ILE A 366 -1.62 6.41 9.40
C ILE A 366 -2.55 7.09 8.40
N VAL A 367 -3.60 6.36 8.01
CA VAL A 367 -4.57 6.80 7.02
C VAL A 367 -5.73 7.50 7.72
N LEU A 368 -5.45 8.73 8.15
CA LEU A 368 -6.39 9.61 8.86
C LEU A 368 -6.43 10.97 8.15
N ASN A 369 -7.62 11.49 7.86
CA ASN A 369 -7.78 12.82 7.25
C ASN A 369 -7.56 13.94 8.30
N LYS A 370 -6.35 14.02 8.85
CA LYS A 370 -5.96 14.94 9.93
C LYS A 370 -4.48 15.32 9.77
N VAL A 371 -4.18 16.60 9.92
CA VAL A 371 -2.79 17.07 10.07
C VAL A 371 -2.23 16.54 11.39
N GLY A 372 -1.03 15.94 11.37
CA GLY A 372 -0.41 15.36 12.55
C GLY A 372 -1.13 14.10 13.06
N GLY A 373 -1.74 13.32 12.15
CA GLY A 373 -2.36 12.05 12.43
C GLY A 373 -1.37 11.05 13.03
N ALA A 374 -0.16 10.96 12.48
CA ALA A 374 0.88 10.07 12.98
C ALA A 374 1.35 10.45 14.38
N ALA A 375 1.61 11.73 14.62
CA ALA A 375 1.95 12.23 15.95
C ALA A 375 0.82 11.99 16.96
N PHE A 376 -0.43 12.13 16.54
CA PHE A 376 -1.59 11.82 17.37
C PHE A 376 -1.62 10.33 17.76
N VAL A 377 -1.50 9.41 16.81
CA VAL A 377 -1.51 7.96 17.06
C VAL A 377 -0.33 7.56 17.95
N ARG A 378 0.88 8.03 17.62
CA ARG A 378 2.09 7.77 18.41
C ARG A 378 1.88 8.13 19.87
N ARG A 379 1.34 9.32 20.17
CA ARG A 379 1.05 9.74 21.56
C ARG A 379 0.06 8.82 22.27
N GLN A 380 -0.98 8.34 21.58
CA GLN A 380 -1.94 7.42 22.20
C GLN A 380 -1.31 6.06 22.51
N VAL A 381 -0.52 5.52 21.58
CA VAL A 381 0.15 4.22 21.75
C VAL A 381 1.26 4.31 22.80
N GLU A 382 2.06 5.38 22.79
CA GLU A 382 3.12 5.63 23.77
C GLU A 382 2.57 5.76 25.19
N ALA A 383 1.41 6.42 25.37
CA ALA A 383 0.77 6.53 26.67
C ALA A 383 0.38 5.15 27.23
N GLU A 384 -0.09 4.23 26.38
CA GLU A 384 -0.42 2.87 26.77
C GLU A 384 0.84 2.01 27.01
N LEU A 385 1.87 2.15 26.17
CA LEU A 385 3.17 1.47 26.38
C LEU A 385 3.79 1.85 27.72
N LYS A 386 3.80 3.14 28.08
CA LYS A 386 4.35 3.62 29.37
C LYS A 386 3.60 3.08 30.59
N ARG A 387 2.35 2.63 30.43
CA ARG A 387 1.59 1.95 31.49
C ARG A 387 1.91 0.46 31.60
N MET A 388 2.40 -0.14 30.51
CA MET A 388 2.63 -1.59 30.39
C MET A 388 4.09 -2.01 30.58
N CYS A 389 5.06 -1.11 30.36
CA CYS A 389 6.49 -1.44 30.40
C CYS A 389 7.36 -0.27 30.89
N SER A 390 8.65 -0.54 31.15
CA SER A 390 9.61 0.48 31.57
C SER A 390 9.84 1.53 30.48
N ALA A 391 10.30 2.72 30.88
CA ALA A 391 10.56 3.82 29.95
C ALA A 391 11.59 3.45 28.86
N GLU A 392 12.66 2.74 29.24
CA GLU A 392 13.69 2.27 28.31
C GLU A 392 13.13 1.25 27.30
N PHE A 393 12.33 0.30 27.76
CA PHE A 393 11.72 -0.70 26.88
C PHE A 393 10.71 -0.06 25.93
N CYS A 394 9.89 0.87 26.43
CA CYS A 394 8.97 1.67 25.61
C CYS A 394 9.69 2.38 24.47
N GLN A 395 10.83 3.02 24.76
CA GLN A 395 11.63 3.70 23.76
C GLN A 395 12.15 2.72 22.68
N LYS A 396 12.70 1.57 23.08
CA LYS A 396 13.17 0.53 22.14
C LYS A 396 12.06 0.00 21.23
N VAL A 397 10.85 -0.17 21.75
CA VAL A 397 9.67 -0.58 20.95
C VAL A 397 9.29 0.51 19.95
N LEU A 398 9.28 1.78 20.37
CA LEU A 398 8.94 2.91 19.51
C LEU A 398 10.01 3.19 18.43
N GLU A 399 11.30 2.96 18.72
CA GLU A 399 12.39 3.06 17.74
C GLU A 399 12.26 2.02 16.62
N LYS A 400 11.69 0.85 16.93
CA LYS A 400 11.39 -0.20 15.94
C LYS A 400 10.00 -0.05 15.29
N THR A 401 9.26 1.02 15.57
CA THR A 401 7.93 1.25 15.00
C THR A 401 7.88 2.59 14.29
N HIS A 402 7.79 2.54 12.96
CA HIS A 402 7.64 3.73 12.13
C HIS A 402 6.17 4.10 11.96
N PHE A 403 5.74 5.23 12.53
CA PHE A 403 4.39 5.78 12.37
C PHE A 403 4.39 6.75 11.18
N ALA A 404 4.02 6.26 10.01
CA ALA A 404 4.11 7.02 8.77
C ALA A 404 2.88 7.92 8.59
N GLU A 405 3.11 9.23 8.53
CA GLU A 405 2.08 10.21 8.23
C GLU A 405 1.69 10.12 6.75
N THR A 406 0.40 10.29 6.44
CA THR A 406 -0.09 10.13 5.07
C THR A 406 -1.01 11.27 4.62
N VAL A 407 -1.02 11.53 3.31
CA VAL A 407 -2.00 12.40 2.66
C VAL A 407 -2.77 11.57 1.63
N VAL A 408 -4.05 11.33 1.93
CA VAL A 408 -4.97 10.56 1.09
C VAL A 408 -5.96 11.50 0.42
N SER A 409 -6.14 11.44 -0.89
CA SER A 409 -7.17 12.25 -1.57
C SER A 409 -8.11 11.47 -2.50
N ARG A 410 -8.10 10.14 -2.40
CA ARG A 410 -9.05 9.27 -3.09
C ARG A 410 -10.40 9.22 -2.38
N ILE A 411 -11.51 9.41 -3.11
CA ILE A 411 -12.85 9.09 -2.58
C ILE A 411 -13.12 7.61 -2.74
N VAL A 412 -13.55 7.02 -1.64
CA VAL A 412 -14.00 5.64 -1.59
C VAL A 412 -15.27 5.58 -0.77
N SER A 413 -16.25 4.81 -1.23
CA SER A 413 -17.51 4.59 -0.53
C SER A 413 -17.79 3.10 -0.40
N LYS A 414 -18.38 2.70 0.72
CA LYS A 414 -18.96 1.38 0.87
C LYS A 414 -20.31 1.36 0.15
N ILE A 415 -20.67 0.24 -0.48
CA ILE A 415 -22.05 0.06 -0.93
C ILE A 415 -23.02 0.04 0.25
N SER A 416 -24.27 0.43 0.03
CA SER A 416 -25.29 0.37 1.08
C SER A 416 -25.56 -1.08 1.51
N THR A 417 -26.01 -1.25 2.75
CA THR A 417 -26.40 -2.55 3.29
C THR A 417 -27.48 -3.20 2.42
N ASP A 418 -28.48 -2.43 1.99
CA ASP A 418 -29.57 -2.94 1.14
C ASP A 418 -29.06 -3.42 -0.23
N ALA A 419 -28.12 -2.68 -0.84
CA ALA A 419 -27.50 -3.08 -2.09
C ALA A 419 -26.68 -4.38 -1.92
N LEU A 420 -25.99 -4.54 -0.79
CA LEU A 420 -25.23 -5.76 -0.49
C LEU A 420 -26.17 -6.95 -0.27
N VAL A 421 -27.24 -6.80 0.53
CA VAL A 421 -28.25 -7.86 0.73
C VAL A 421 -28.88 -8.26 -0.60
N ARG A 422 -29.21 -7.28 -1.46
CA ARG A 422 -29.74 -7.56 -2.80
C ARG A 422 -28.75 -8.37 -3.65
N GLN A 423 -27.47 -8.01 -3.66
CA GLN A 423 -26.45 -8.78 -4.36
C GLN A 423 -26.36 -10.21 -3.81
N LEU A 424 -26.28 -10.38 -2.48
CA LEU A 424 -26.23 -11.70 -1.84
C LEU A 424 -27.44 -12.56 -2.20
N ARG A 425 -28.64 -11.97 -2.27
CA ARG A 425 -29.86 -12.69 -2.66
C ARG A 425 -29.79 -13.18 -4.11
N ILE A 426 -29.35 -12.33 -5.02
CA ILE A 426 -29.16 -12.68 -6.45
C ILE A 426 -28.12 -13.80 -6.58
N LYS A 427 -26.95 -13.65 -5.95
CA LYS A 427 -25.87 -14.63 -6.02
C LYS A 427 -26.27 -15.95 -5.38
N SER A 428 -27.01 -15.92 -4.27
CA SER A 428 -27.50 -17.14 -3.64
C SER A 428 -28.46 -17.90 -4.56
N LYS A 429 -29.34 -17.20 -5.28
CA LYS A 429 -30.25 -17.83 -6.26
C LYS A 429 -29.49 -18.43 -7.45
N ILE A 430 -28.52 -17.69 -8.01
CA ILE A 430 -27.67 -18.20 -9.11
C ILE A 430 -26.93 -19.45 -8.66
N PHE A 431 -26.33 -19.42 -7.47
CA PHE A 431 -25.59 -20.52 -6.89
C PHE A 431 -26.45 -21.77 -6.68
N GLN A 432 -27.68 -21.60 -6.16
CA GLN A 432 -28.64 -22.69 -6.02
C GLN A 432 -28.99 -23.35 -7.36
N ASN A 433 -29.15 -22.56 -8.42
CA ASN A 433 -29.43 -23.09 -9.75
C ASN A 433 -28.24 -23.83 -10.38
N SER A 434 -27.03 -23.66 -9.84
CA SER A 434 -25.79 -24.24 -10.39
C SER A 434 -25.29 -25.50 -9.66
N ILE A 435 -25.88 -25.84 -8.50
CA ILE A 435 -25.52 -27.03 -7.72
C ILE A 435 -26.53 -28.14 -8.03
N ASN A 436 -26.06 -29.36 -8.35
CA ASN A 436 -26.92 -30.54 -8.42
C ASN A 436 -27.45 -30.90 -7.02
N ASP A 437 -28.73 -31.24 -6.91
CA ASP A 437 -29.48 -31.47 -5.65
C ASP A 437 -28.82 -32.47 -4.67
N GLU A 438 -27.85 -33.30 -5.11
CA GLU A 438 -27.18 -34.32 -4.31
C GLU A 438 -26.10 -33.77 -3.33
N GLN A 439 -25.74 -32.48 -3.37
CA GLN A 439 -24.67 -31.90 -2.51
C GLN A 439 -25.18 -31.00 -1.36
N ILE A 440 -26.50 -30.93 -1.14
CA ILE A 440 -27.08 -30.04 -0.13
C ILE A 440 -27.38 -30.85 1.14
N GLU A 441 -26.49 -30.79 2.14
CA GLU A 441 -26.84 -31.27 3.48
C GLU A 441 -28.05 -30.49 4.04
N PRO A 442 -29.01 -31.15 4.73
CA PRO A 442 -30.17 -30.47 5.28
C PRO A 442 -29.75 -29.45 6.34
N GLN A 443 -29.95 -28.15 6.06
CA GLN A 443 -29.70 -27.11 7.06
C GLN A 443 -30.73 -27.19 8.20
N VAL A 444 -30.24 -27.40 9.43
CA VAL A 444 -31.01 -27.27 10.66
C VAL A 444 -31.60 -25.86 10.74
N LYS A 445 -32.93 -25.74 10.86
CA LYS A 445 -33.60 -24.44 11.05
C LYS A 445 -33.09 -23.81 12.35
N PRO A 446 -32.47 -22.61 12.31
CA PRO A 446 -31.99 -21.96 13.51
C PRO A 446 -33.17 -21.60 14.42
N THR A 447 -33.00 -21.86 15.72
CA THR A 447 -34.00 -21.64 16.79
C THR A 447 -34.19 -20.17 17.16
N THR A 448 -33.40 -19.26 16.59
CA THR A 448 -33.43 -17.81 16.84
C THR A 448 -33.56 -17.05 15.51
N PRO A 449 -34.28 -15.91 15.43
CA PRO A 449 -34.34 -15.11 14.21
C PRO A 449 -32.95 -14.56 13.84
N VAL A 450 -32.30 -15.21 12.88
CA VAL A 450 -31.01 -14.80 12.33
C VAL A 450 -31.23 -13.74 11.23
N PRO A 451 -30.42 -12.67 11.16
CA PRO A 451 -30.48 -11.69 10.08
C PRO A 451 -30.45 -12.34 8.68
N GLU A 452 -31.20 -11.77 7.72
CA GLU A 452 -31.31 -12.34 6.36
C GLU A 452 -29.95 -12.58 5.70
N TYR A 453 -29.02 -11.63 5.82
CA TYR A 453 -27.70 -11.74 5.22
C TYR A 453 -26.91 -12.95 5.74
N GLU A 454 -27.01 -13.30 7.03
CA GLU A 454 -26.29 -14.46 7.59
C GLU A 454 -26.84 -15.77 7.01
N ARG A 455 -28.16 -15.85 6.81
CA ARG A 455 -28.78 -17.02 6.15
C ARG A 455 -28.34 -17.14 4.70
N LEU A 456 -28.25 -16.01 3.98
CA LEU A 456 -27.76 -16.00 2.60
C LEU A 456 -26.28 -16.40 2.51
N ILE A 457 -25.44 -15.85 3.39
CA ILE A 457 -24.00 -16.15 3.44
C ILE A 457 -23.74 -17.60 3.87
N GLY A 458 -24.50 -18.11 4.83
CA GLY A 458 -24.37 -19.47 5.37
C GLY A 458 -24.48 -20.56 4.30
N ARG A 459 -25.15 -20.28 3.17
CA ARG A 459 -25.27 -21.19 2.02
C ARG A 459 -23.97 -21.40 1.25
N PHE A 460 -23.04 -20.44 1.31
CA PHE A 460 -21.75 -20.53 0.61
C PHE A 460 -20.66 -21.15 1.47
N ARG A 461 -20.80 -21.15 2.81
CA ARG A 461 -19.77 -21.63 3.75
C ARG A 461 -19.26 -23.05 3.46
N PRO A 462 -20.11 -24.06 3.14
CA PRO A 462 -19.63 -25.41 2.83
C PRO A 462 -18.72 -25.47 1.60
N PHE A 463 -18.81 -24.47 0.71
CA PHE A 463 -18.10 -24.45 -0.57
C PHE A 463 -16.91 -23.49 -0.58
N THR A 464 -16.55 -22.92 0.58
CA THR A 464 -15.38 -22.04 0.73
C THR A 464 -14.06 -22.68 0.25
N GLN A 465 -13.97 -24.01 0.26
CA GLN A 465 -12.81 -24.77 -0.24
C GLN A 465 -12.95 -25.20 -1.72
N SER A 466 -14.15 -25.10 -2.30
CA SER A 466 -14.43 -25.49 -3.70
C SER A 466 -14.37 -24.26 -4.62
N SER A 467 -13.17 -23.93 -5.10
CA SER A 467 -12.89 -22.66 -5.81
C SER A 467 -13.76 -22.43 -7.05
N ASN A 468 -14.09 -23.47 -7.82
CA ASN A 468 -14.73 -23.31 -9.12
C ASN A 468 -16.17 -22.75 -9.06
N ALA A 469 -16.99 -23.15 -8.09
CA ALA A 469 -18.40 -22.72 -8.04
C ALA A 469 -18.56 -21.27 -7.55
N LEU A 470 -17.71 -20.83 -6.62
CA LEU A 470 -17.68 -19.45 -6.12
C LEU A 470 -16.87 -18.51 -7.03
N SER A 471 -16.00 -19.06 -7.91
CA SER A 471 -15.19 -18.30 -8.86
C SER A 471 -16.00 -17.49 -9.89
N GLN A 472 -17.29 -17.79 -10.07
CA GLN A 472 -18.17 -17.07 -10.99
C GLN A 472 -19.01 -15.99 -10.30
N LEU A 473 -19.00 -15.93 -8.97
CA LEU A 473 -19.83 -15.01 -8.19
C LEU A 473 -19.05 -13.76 -7.79
N HIS A 474 -19.11 -12.73 -8.64
CA HIS A 474 -18.55 -11.41 -8.35
C HIS A 474 -19.39 -10.63 -7.33
N LEU A 475 -18.77 -10.19 -6.23
CA LEU A 475 -19.44 -9.41 -5.18
C LEU A 475 -18.76 -8.07 -4.97
N ILE A 476 -19.46 -6.98 -5.28
CA ILE A 476 -18.92 -5.63 -5.12
C ILE A 476 -19.20 -5.14 -3.71
N LEU A 477 -18.16 -4.65 -3.01
CA LEU A 477 -18.28 -4.10 -1.65
C LEU A 477 -18.00 -2.59 -1.57
N PHE A 478 -17.23 -2.06 -2.51
CA PHE A 478 -16.78 -0.67 -2.48
C PHE A 478 -16.89 -0.05 -3.87
N ASN A 479 -17.18 1.25 -3.92
CA ASN A 479 -16.95 2.07 -5.10
C ASN A 479 -15.75 2.99 -4.85
N SER A 480 -14.88 3.11 -5.83
CA SER A 480 -13.67 3.91 -5.76
C SER A 480 -13.56 4.83 -6.98
N GLU A 481 -13.00 6.02 -6.79
CA GLU A 481 -12.57 6.86 -7.90
C GLU A 481 -11.24 6.34 -8.49
N PRO A 482 -10.92 6.66 -9.76
CA PRO A 482 -9.67 6.28 -10.40
C PRO A 482 -8.43 6.65 -9.58
N ASP A 483 -7.32 6.02 -9.96
CA ASP A 483 -6.12 5.93 -9.14
C ASP A 483 -5.51 7.28 -8.76
N MET A 484 -5.16 7.40 -7.49
CA MET A 484 -4.41 8.53 -6.95
C MET A 484 -3.37 8.00 -5.97
N PRO A 485 -2.12 8.49 -6.00
CA PRO A 485 -1.07 8.02 -5.08
C PRO A 485 -1.40 8.34 -3.62
N LEU A 486 -0.96 7.45 -2.74
CA LEU A 486 -0.87 7.68 -1.31
C LEU A 486 0.46 8.39 -1.04
N TYR A 487 0.40 9.67 -0.66
CA TYR A 487 1.62 10.35 -0.25
C TYR A 487 1.94 9.98 1.20
N VAL A 488 3.21 9.66 1.45
CA VAL A 488 3.69 9.20 2.76
C VAL A 488 5.01 9.87 3.08
N GLU A 489 5.22 10.25 4.32
CA GLU A 489 6.54 10.73 4.77
C GLU A 489 7.60 9.64 4.59
N ARG A 490 8.79 9.99 4.07
CA ARG A 490 9.90 9.05 3.93
C ARG A 490 10.36 8.57 5.31
N GLY A 491 10.76 7.31 5.41
CA GLY A 491 11.27 6.75 6.67
C GLY A 491 11.26 5.23 6.78
N SER A 492 10.80 4.52 5.75
CA SER A 492 10.83 3.06 5.69
C SER A 492 11.13 2.59 4.27
N ASN A 493 12.14 1.73 4.12
CA ASN A 493 12.54 1.14 2.84
C ASN A 493 11.41 0.37 2.16
N LEU A 494 10.41 -0.08 2.94
CA LEU A 494 9.25 -0.79 2.40
C LEU A 494 8.30 0.15 1.64
N LEU A 495 8.20 1.42 2.07
CA LEU A 495 7.30 2.40 1.47
C LEU A 495 7.70 2.74 0.04
N GLU A 496 9.00 2.83 -0.20
CA GLU A 496 9.57 3.16 -1.52
C GLU A 496 9.34 2.05 -2.55
N ARG A 497 8.99 0.84 -2.08
CA ARG A 497 8.68 -0.31 -2.95
C ARG A 497 7.21 -0.37 -3.36
N LEU A 498 6.32 0.38 -2.70
CA LEU A 498 4.89 0.32 -2.98
C LEU A 498 4.54 1.24 -4.15
N ARG A 499 4.09 0.67 -5.28
CA ARG A 499 3.85 1.40 -6.54
C ARG A 499 2.82 2.53 -6.45
N GLN A 500 1.83 2.37 -5.57
CA GLN A 500 0.78 3.37 -5.33
C GLN A 500 1.14 4.34 -4.21
N VAL A 501 2.34 4.23 -3.61
CA VAL A 501 2.85 5.14 -2.58
C VAL A 501 3.88 6.07 -3.20
N LYS A 502 3.78 7.36 -2.88
CA LYS A 502 4.80 8.36 -3.21
C LYS A 502 5.39 8.89 -1.91
N THR A 503 6.66 8.60 -1.69
CA THR A 503 7.36 9.10 -0.50
C THR A 503 7.79 10.55 -0.72
N VAL A 504 7.65 11.37 0.32
CA VAL A 504 8.05 12.79 0.32
C VAL A 504 8.85 13.09 1.58
N GLU A 505 9.77 14.06 1.50
CA GLU A 505 10.57 14.50 2.65
C GLU A 505 9.72 15.25 3.68
N ASP A 506 8.82 16.13 3.21
CA ASP A 506 7.93 16.92 4.07
C ASP A 506 6.46 16.70 3.66
N ILE A 507 5.82 15.80 4.40
CA ILE A 507 4.40 15.46 4.21
C ILE A 507 3.47 16.61 4.60
N ALA A 508 3.88 17.50 5.50
CA ALA A 508 3.08 18.64 5.94
C ALA A 508 2.89 19.62 4.79
N GLN A 509 3.93 19.85 3.98
CA GLN A 509 3.82 20.66 2.77
C GLN A 509 2.87 20.05 1.73
N THR A 510 2.92 18.73 1.53
CA THR A 510 1.98 18.03 0.63
C THR A 510 0.53 18.18 1.11
N GLN A 511 0.31 18.12 2.43
CA GLN A 511 -1.00 18.36 3.04
C GLN A 511 -1.47 19.82 2.88
N VAL A 512 -0.56 20.80 2.91
CA VAL A 512 -0.84 22.21 2.60
C VAL A 512 -1.28 22.36 1.15
N ILE A 513 -0.54 21.78 0.19
CA ILE A 513 -0.88 21.81 -1.23
C ILE A 513 -2.30 21.28 -1.44
N LYS A 514 -2.62 20.08 -0.92
CA LYS A 514 -3.96 19.52 -1.02
C LYS A 514 -5.03 20.45 -0.42
N ASN A 515 -4.76 21.03 0.74
CA ASN A 515 -5.75 21.88 1.41
C ASN A 515 -6.01 23.19 0.66
N LEU A 516 -4.97 23.82 0.10
CA LEU A 516 -5.12 25.08 -0.62
C LEU A 516 -5.57 24.86 -2.06
N LEU A 517 -4.93 23.94 -2.80
CA LEU A 517 -5.17 23.73 -4.23
C LEU A 517 -6.45 22.95 -4.53
N TRP A 518 -6.91 22.07 -3.63
CA TRP A 518 -8.15 21.30 -3.86
C TRP A 518 -9.30 21.82 -3.02
N ASN A 519 -9.16 21.74 -1.70
CA ASN A 519 -10.29 21.92 -0.80
C ASN A 519 -10.91 23.33 -0.86
N GLY A 520 -10.09 24.37 -1.14
CA GLY A 520 -10.54 25.76 -1.32
C GLY A 520 -11.27 25.97 -2.65
N PRO A 521 -10.59 25.82 -3.80
CA PRO A 521 -11.19 25.94 -5.13
C PRO A 521 -12.42 25.06 -5.32
N HIS A 522 -12.44 23.85 -4.77
CA HIS A 522 -13.59 22.94 -4.86
C HIS A 522 -14.86 23.54 -4.23
N ALA A 523 -14.72 24.25 -3.10
CA ALA A 523 -15.84 24.93 -2.47
C ALA A 523 -16.32 26.12 -3.32
N ILE A 524 -15.39 26.91 -3.87
CA ILE A 524 -15.72 28.05 -4.74
C ILE A 524 -16.48 27.59 -5.99
N ILE A 525 -15.96 26.57 -6.68
CA ILE A 525 -16.60 25.96 -7.86
C ILE A 525 -18.01 25.47 -7.51
N ALA A 526 -18.17 24.80 -6.36
CA ALA A 526 -19.47 24.30 -5.92
C ALA A 526 -20.47 25.42 -5.61
N TRP A 527 -20.04 26.51 -4.98
CA TRP A 527 -20.92 27.66 -4.71
C TRP A 527 -21.35 28.33 -6.01
N TYR A 528 -20.43 28.55 -6.94
CA TYR A 528 -20.75 29.20 -8.21
C TYR A 528 -21.71 28.33 -9.04
N ALA A 529 -21.38 27.04 -9.20
CA ALA A 529 -22.25 26.09 -9.88
C ALA A 529 -23.65 26.03 -9.25
N SER A 530 -23.74 26.00 -7.92
CA SER A 530 -25.02 25.99 -7.22
C SER A 530 -25.83 27.27 -7.42
N LEU A 531 -25.16 28.43 -7.42
CA LEU A 531 -25.82 29.73 -7.61
C LEU A 531 -26.34 29.90 -9.04
N LEU A 532 -25.68 29.28 -10.02
CA LEU A 532 -26.13 29.18 -11.41
C LEU A 532 -27.20 28.09 -11.65
N GLY A 533 -27.63 27.37 -10.59
CA GLY A 533 -28.71 26.39 -10.65
C GLY A 533 -28.27 24.94 -10.90
N HIS A 534 -26.96 24.67 -10.98
CA HIS A 534 -26.43 23.31 -11.18
C HIS A 534 -26.43 22.53 -9.86
N LYS A 535 -27.05 21.34 -9.86
CA LYS A 535 -27.16 20.49 -8.65
C LYS A 535 -25.89 19.70 -8.36
N LEU A 536 -25.18 19.29 -9.41
CA LEU A 536 -24.02 18.41 -9.34
C LEU A 536 -22.78 19.16 -9.84
N LEU A 537 -21.63 18.91 -9.21
CA LEU A 537 -20.39 19.59 -9.55
C LEU A 537 -19.96 19.35 -11.00
N GLY A 538 -20.05 18.11 -11.48
CA GLY A 538 -19.73 17.77 -12.88
C GLY A 538 -20.65 18.46 -13.89
N GLN A 539 -21.92 18.71 -13.54
CA GLN A 539 -22.82 19.53 -14.36
C GLN A 539 -22.35 20.98 -14.40
N GLY A 540 -22.02 21.54 -13.23
CA GLY A 540 -21.47 22.89 -13.11
C GLY A 540 -20.20 23.09 -13.93
N MET A 541 -19.29 22.12 -13.93
CA MET A 541 -18.06 22.17 -14.74
C MET A 541 -18.30 22.11 -16.26
N GLY A 542 -19.52 21.81 -16.71
CA GLY A 542 -19.92 21.96 -18.11
C GLY A 542 -20.33 23.39 -18.48
N ASP A 543 -20.55 24.26 -17.50
CA ASP A 543 -20.80 25.68 -17.69
C ASP A 543 -19.47 26.40 -17.97
N PRO A 544 -19.31 27.10 -19.11
CA PRO A 544 -18.05 27.76 -19.46
C PRO A 544 -17.55 28.72 -18.39
N ARG A 545 -18.45 29.36 -17.65
CA ARG A 545 -18.11 30.32 -16.59
C ARG A 545 -17.45 29.62 -15.40
N VAL A 546 -18.04 28.51 -14.96
CA VAL A 546 -17.54 27.71 -13.84
C VAL A 546 -16.21 27.04 -14.23
N ALA A 547 -16.10 26.53 -15.45
CA ALA A 547 -14.86 25.94 -15.95
C ALA A 547 -13.73 26.97 -16.02
N ALA A 548 -14.00 28.18 -16.52
CA ALA A 548 -13.02 29.28 -16.56
C ALA A 548 -12.60 29.71 -15.16
N LEU A 549 -13.54 29.81 -14.21
CA LEU A 549 -13.23 30.09 -12.81
C LEU A 549 -12.32 29.02 -12.20
N ALA A 550 -12.60 27.75 -12.46
CA ALA A 550 -11.81 26.63 -11.96
C ALA A 550 -10.37 26.67 -12.51
N GLU A 551 -10.19 26.88 -13.81
CA GLU A 551 -8.87 27.00 -14.43
C GLU A 551 -8.08 28.18 -13.85
N ARG A 552 -8.70 29.36 -13.72
CA ARG A 552 -8.07 30.57 -13.17
C ARG A 552 -7.62 30.39 -11.72
N LEU A 553 -8.51 29.89 -10.85
CA LEU A 553 -8.19 29.61 -9.44
C LEU A 553 -6.93 28.73 -9.31
N ILE A 554 -6.82 27.72 -10.17
CA ILE A 554 -5.78 26.70 -10.07
C ILE A 554 -4.47 27.13 -10.75
N ARG A 555 -4.55 27.69 -11.95
CA ARG A 555 -3.38 27.96 -12.80
C ARG A 555 -2.82 29.37 -12.66
N GLU A 556 -3.63 30.34 -12.27
CA GLU A 556 -3.22 31.75 -12.20
C GLU A 556 -3.03 32.22 -10.76
N GLU A 557 -3.76 31.66 -9.79
CA GLU A 557 -3.75 32.16 -8.41
C GLU A 557 -3.10 31.16 -7.43
N VAL A 558 -3.79 30.07 -7.09
CA VAL A 558 -3.35 29.18 -6.00
C VAL A 558 -2.12 28.36 -6.38
N GLY A 559 -2.04 27.86 -7.61
CA GLY A 559 -0.90 27.08 -8.10
C GLY A 559 0.40 27.90 -8.07
N PRO A 560 0.46 29.05 -8.76
CA PRO A 560 1.63 29.93 -8.73
C PRO A 560 2.02 30.37 -7.32
N ALA A 561 1.05 30.68 -6.44
CA ALA A 561 1.33 31.06 -5.06
C ALA A 561 1.99 29.94 -4.25
N LEU A 562 1.57 28.68 -4.46
CA LEU A 562 2.22 27.51 -3.85
C LEU A 562 3.62 27.26 -4.39
N VAL A 563 3.85 27.45 -5.69
CA VAL A 563 5.19 27.31 -6.30
C VAL A 563 6.12 28.43 -5.85
N ALA A 564 5.62 29.65 -5.68
CA ALA A 564 6.40 30.77 -5.15
C ALA A 564 6.80 30.55 -3.67
N GLU A 565 5.93 29.91 -2.87
CA GLU A 565 6.25 29.53 -1.49
C GLU A 565 7.31 28.43 -1.42
N ASN A 566 7.25 27.45 -2.34
CA ASN A 566 8.28 26.43 -2.46
C ASN A 566 8.46 25.97 -3.91
N ALA A 567 9.52 26.46 -4.56
CA ALA A 567 9.83 26.14 -5.95
C ALA A 567 10.08 24.65 -6.20
N GLN A 568 10.54 23.89 -5.19
CA GLN A 568 10.77 22.44 -5.30
C GLN A 568 9.47 21.66 -5.51
N MET A 569 8.32 22.28 -5.23
CA MET A 569 7.00 21.65 -5.34
C MET A 569 6.33 21.81 -6.71
N ASN A 570 7.00 22.43 -7.69
CA ASN A 570 6.41 22.73 -9.00
C ASN A 570 5.78 21.50 -9.67
N GLU A 571 6.50 20.37 -9.69
CA GLU A 571 6.00 19.13 -10.30
C GLU A 571 4.77 18.59 -9.54
N ALA A 572 4.83 18.58 -8.20
CA ALA A 572 3.71 18.14 -7.37
C ALA A 572 2.48 19.04 -7.59
N VAL A 573 2.64 20.37 -7.59
CA VAL A 573 1.54 21.32 -7.83
C VAL A 573 0.93 21.09 -9.21
N ALA A 574 1.75 20.91 -10.25
CA ALA A 574 1.27 20.65 -11.62
C ALA A 574 0.43 19.37 -11.71
N VAL A 575 0.88 18.28 -11.09
CA VAL A 575 0.15 17.00 -11.04
C VAL A 575 -1.17 17.16 -10.28
N PHE A 576 -1.13 17.74 -9.07
CA PHE A 576 -2.33 17.96 -8.26
C PHE A 576 -3.34 18.88 -8.98
N ALA A 577 -2.89 19.92 -9.68
CA ALA A 577 -3.73 20.84 -10.44
C ALA A 577 -4.47 20.11 -11.58
N LYS A 578 -3.75 19.35 -12.41
CA LYS A 578 -4.33 18.59 -13.52
C LYS A 578 -5.37 17.59 -13.01
N THR A 579 -5.00 16.77 -12.03
CA THR A 579 -5.89 15.74 -11.45
C THR A 579 -7.14 16.36 -10.83
N PHE A 580 -7.01 17.52 -10.17
CA PHE A 580 -8.16 18.21 -9.59
C PHE A 580 -9.19 18.64 -10.64
N LEU A 581 -8.73 19.32 -11.70
CA LEU A 581 -9.60 19.85 -12.75
C LEU A 581 -10.33 18.73 -13.50
N GLU A 582 -9.61 17.66 -13.88
CA GLU A 582 -10.19 16.47 -14.50
C GLU A 582 -11.26 15.82 -13.62
N ARG A 583 -10.98 15.74 -12.31
CA ARG A 583 -11.94 15.21 -11.35
C ARG A 583 -13.19 16.07 -11.23
N CYS A 584 -13.06 17.39 -11.13
CA CYS A 584 -14.23 18.26 -11.08
C CYS A 584 -15.12 18.07 -12.31
N LYS A 585 -14.53 17.97 -13.52
CA LYS A 585 -15.25 17.74 -14.79
C LYS A 585 -16.04 16.43 -14.80
N THR A 586 -15.54 15.38 -14.15
CA THR A 586 -16.16 14.04 -14.14
C THR A 586 -17.09 13.79 -12.94
N SER A 587 -17.28 14.78 -12.04
CA SER A 587 -17.98 14.62 -10.76
C SER A 587 -19.52 14.66 -10.87
N PHE A 588 -20.12 13.78 -11.67
CA PHE A 588 -21.58 13.68 -11.89
C PHE A 588 -22.35 13.00 -10.76
N LYS A 589 -21.70 12.69 -9.64
CA LYS A 589 -22.34 12.11 -8.44
C LYS A 589 -22.11 12.95 -7.19
N ASP A 590 -21.44 14.10 -7.33
CA ASP A 590 -21.07 14.94 -6.22
C ASP A 590 -21.99 16.18 -6.11
N PRO A 591 -22.90 16.26 -5.13
CA PRO A 591 -23.81 17.40 -5.02
C PRO A 591 -23.09 18.67 -4.61
N CYS A 592 -23.37 19.79 -5.29
CA CYS A 592 -22.82 21.10 -4.94
C CYS A 592 -23.10 21.46 -3.48
N ALA A 593 -24.30 21.14 -2.96
CA ALA A 593 -24.66 21.38 -1.57
C ALA A 593 -23.77 20.61 -0.57
N ARG A 594 -23.37 19.37 -0.89
CA ARG A 594 -22.48 18.57 -0.04
C ARG A 594 -21.08 19.15 -0.03
N VAL A 595 -20.58 19.56 -1.19
CA VAL A 595 -19.25 20.18 -1.33
C VAL A 595 -19.22 21.56 -0.69
N GLY A 596 -20.28 22.35 -0.86
CA GLY A 596 -20.44 23.75 -0.45
C GLY A 596 -20.80 23.98 1.01
N ARG A 597 -21.31 22.99 1.74
CA ARG A 597 -21.69 23.09 3.17
C ARG A 597 -20.61 23.69 4.08
N ASP A 598 -21.02 24.23 5.22
CA ASP A 598 -20.15 24.86 6.22
C ASP A 598 -19.30 26.01 5.62
N PRO A 599 -19.92 27.04 5.00
CA PRO A 599 -19.18 28.12 4.35
C PRO A 599 -18.36 28.96 5.32
N LEU A 600 -18.88 29.25 6.52
CA LEU A 600 -18.19 30.07 7.51
C LEU A 600 -16.92 29.37 7.99
N ARG A 601 -16.93 28.05 8.19
CA ARG A 601 -15.72 27.27 8.53
C ARG A 601 -14.62 27.40 7.48
N LYS A 602 -15.00 27.39 6.20
CA LYS A 602 -14.06 27.43 5.07
C LYS A 602 -13.47 28.80 4.82
N LEU A 603 -14.15 29.85 5.27
CA LEU A 603 -13.73 31.25 5.18
C LEU A 603 -12.92 31.72 6.40
N GLN A 604 -12.53 30.84 7.33
CA GLN A 604 -11.62 31.24 8.41
C GLN A 604 -10.27 31.70 7.84
N ARG A 605 -9.67 32.75 8.43
CA ARG A 605 -8.42 33.38 7.94
C ARG A 605 -7.31 32.37 7.67
N ASN A 606 -7.12 31.43 8.59
CA ASN A 606 -6.03 30.44 8.53
C ASN A 606 -6.42 29.12 7.82
N GLU A 607 -7.55 29.05 7.12
CA GLU A 607 -8.05 27.82 6.48
C GLU A 607 -7.66 27.76 4.99
N ARG A 608 -8.59 27.58 4.06
CA ARG A 608 -8.31 27.23 2.65
C ARG A 608 -8.43 28.38 1.68
N ILE A 609 -9.41 29.26 1.84
CA ILE A 609 -9.68 30.36 0.88
C ILE A 609 -8.90 31.61 1.27
N LEU A 610 -9.18 32.19 2.44
CA LEU A 610 -8.50 33.41 2.89
C LEU A 610 -6.98 33.22 3.06
N ARG A 611 -6.55 32.02 3.48
CA ARG A 611 -5.12 31.68 3.52
C ARG A 611 -4.48 31.65 2.12
N SER A 612 -5.23 31.25 1.09
CA SER A 612 -4.72 31.28 -0.29
C SER A 612 -4.57 32.72 -0.79
N ILE A 613 -5.47 33.62 -0.39
CA ILE A 613 -5.36 35.07 -0.65
C ILE A 613 -4.11 35.63 0.03
N ASP A 614 -3.89 35.31 1.31
CA ASP A 614 -2.67 35.71 2.03
C ASP A 614 -1.40 35.22 1.36
N LEU A 615 -1.42 33.97 0.89
CA LEU A 615 -0.28 33.37 0.21
C LEU A 615 0.00 34.04 -1.13
N ALA A 616 -1.05 34.31 -1.93
CA ALA A 616 -0.92 35.02 -3.19
C ALA A 616 -0.37 36.44 -2.96
N LYS A 617 -0.96 37.18 -2.01
CA LYS A 617 -0.51 38.52 -1.61
C LYS A 617 0.94 38.54 -1.13
N LYS A 618 1.37 37.54 -0.34
CA LYS A 618 2.76 37.40 0.13
C LYS A 618 3.75 37.36 -1.04
N HIS A 619 3.35 36.77 -2.16
CA HIS A 619 4.19 36.58 -3.35
C HIS A 619 3.87 37.55 -4.49
N GLY A 620 3.07 38.59 -4.24
CA GLY A 620 2.73 39.59 -5.25
C GLY A 620 1.86 39.06 -6.40
N ILE A 621 1.05 38.03 -6.14
CA ILE A 621 0.10 37.46 -7.09
C ILE A 621 -1.29 38.02 -6.77
N ASP A 622 -1.94 38.57 -7.79
CA ASP A 622 -3.32 39.05 -7.68
C ASP A 622 -4.29 37.87 -7.48
N SER A 623 -5.32 38.07 -6.65
CA SER A 623 -6.26 37.00 -6.25
C SER A 623 -7.76 37.27 -6.54
N PRO A 624 -8.14 37.86 -7.69
CA PRO A 624 -9.53 38.26 -7.94
C PRO A 624 -10.50 37.07 -7.98
N ALA A 625 -10.09 35.87 -8.35
CA ALA A 625 -10.95 34.68 -8.34
C ALA A 625 -11.19 34.14 -6.94
N LEU A 626 -10.20 34.19 -6.06
CA LEU A 626 -10.38 33.88 -4.65
C LEU A 626 -11.27 34.92 -3.94
N GLU A 627 -11.12 36.20 -4.28
CA GLU A 627 -11.98 37.29 -3.79
C GLU A 627 -13.43 37.10 -4.26
N PHE A 628 -13.63 36.87 -5.56
CA PHE A 628 -14.92 36.52 -6.13
C PHE A 628 -15.52 35.26 -5.49
N GLY A 629 -14.71 34.23 -5.28
CA GLY A 629 -15.12 33.00 -4.60
C GLY A 629 -15.58 33.22 -3.16
N THR A 630 -14.98 34.19 -2.46
CA THR A 630 -15.40 34.60 -1.12
C THR A 630 -16.76 35.31 -1.16
N ALA A 631 -16.99 36.18 -2.15
CA ALA A 631 -18.29 36.80 -2.36
C ALA A 631 -19.39 35.76 -2.70
N LEU A 632 -19.08 34.79 -3.55
CA LEU A 632 -19.98 33.67 -3.88
C LEU A 632 -20.37 32.84 -2.65
N ALA A 633 -19.43 32.61 -1.73
CA ALA A 633 -19.68 31.87 -0.48
C ALA A 633 -20.74 32.57 0.39
N ILE A 634 -20.62 33.90 0.53
CA ILE A 634 -21.58 34.72 1.28
C ILE A 634 -22.92 34.70 0.55
N HIS A 635 -22.92 34.93 -0.76
CA HIS A 635 -24.14 34.90 -1.57
C HIS A 635 -24.87 33.54 -1.50
N TYR A 636 -24.13 32.44 -1.50
CA TYR A 636 -24.65 31.08 -1.31
C TYR A 636 -25.29 30.92 0.08
N ALA A 637 -24.61 31.37 1.13
CA ALA A 637 -25.14 31.31 2.50
C ALA A 637 -26.43 32.11 2.66
N LEU A 638 -26.53 33.28 2.02
CA LEU A 638 -27.72 34.12 2.04
C LEU A 638 -28.92 33.48 1.30
N ARG A 639 -28.68 32.75 0.20
CA ARG A 639 -29.73 32.03 -0.55
C ARG A 639 -30.08 30.65 0.01
N SER A 640 -29.27 30.09 0.91
CA SER A 640 -29.52 28.77 1.49
C SER A 640 -30.82 28.73 2.30
N THR A 641 -31.75 27.86 1.93
CA THR A 641 -33.03 27.68 2.65
C THR A 641 -32.97 26.54 3.69
N ASP A 642 -31.81 25.92 3.91
CA ASP A 642 -31.68 24.81 4.86
C ASP A 642 -31.73 25.33 6.31
N SER A 643 -32.78 24.94 7.03
CA SER A 643 -32.99 25.28 8.45
C SER A 643 -32.10 24.49 9.41
N LYS A 644 -31.33 23.52 8.92
CA LYS A 644 -30.35 22.77 9.71
C LYS A 644 -28.92 23.28 9.57
N ASP A 645 -28.65 24.16 8.60
CA ASP A 645 -27.32 24.74 8.40
C ASP A 645 -27.12 25.95 9.31
N GLN A 646 -26.47 25.71 10.45
CA GLN A 646 -26.20 26.72 11.48
C GLN A 646 -25.24 27.83 10.99
N GLU A 647 -24.32 27.51 10.09
CA GLU A 647 -23.35 28.50 9.59
C GLU A 647 -24.02 29.47 8.62
N CYS A 648 -24.83 28.96 7.69
CA CYS A 648 -25.59 29.81 6.78
C CYS A 648 -26.58 30.72 7.55
N GLN A 649 -27.18 30.23 8.64
CA GLN A 649 -28.04 31.03 9.51
C GLN A 649 -27.29 32.16 10.19
N LEU A 650 -26.10 31.88 10.73
CA LEU A 650 -25.26 32.89 11.36
C LEU A 650 -24.85 33.97 10.36
N MET A 651 -24.38 33.58 9.17
CA MET A 651 -24.02 34.54 8.12
C MET A 651 -25.21 35.41 7.68
N ARG A 652 -26.40 34.83 7.52
CA ARG A 652 -27.63 35.58 7.23
C ARG A 652 -27.98 36.58 8.32
N LYS A 653 -27.85 36.17 9.59
CA LYS A 653 -28.13 37.05 10.72
C LYS A 653 -27.17 38.25 10.74
N LEU A 654 -25.87 37.99 10.63
CA LEU A 654 -24.84 39.05 10.62
C LEU A 654 -25.07 40.06 9.49
N TYR A 655 -25.40 39.58 8.29
CA TYR A 655 -25.73 40.43 7.16
C TYR A 655 -27.04 41.21 7.39
N ALA A 656 -28.10 40.58 7.89
CA ALA A 656 -29.38 41.24 8.14
C ALA A 656 -29.28 42.34 9.22
N ASP A 657 -28.43 42.14 10.23
CA ASP A 657 -28.26 43.09 11.33
C ASP A 657 -27.50 44.37 10.90
N SER A 658 -26.67 44.30 9.86
CA SER A 658 -25.78 45.40 9.45
C SER A 658 -26.02 45.94 8.04
N GLY A 659 -26.66 45.17 7.17
CA GLY A 659 -26.77 45.46 5.74
C GLY A 659 -25.44 45.37 4.97
N SER A 660 -24.35 44.95 5.60
CA SER A 660 -23.02 44.88 4.99
C SER A 660 -22.37 43.52 5.17
N ILE A 661 -21.70 43.03 4.13
CA ILE A 661 -20.93 41.78 4.22
C ILE A 661 -19.65 41.94 5.05
N GLU A 662 -19.22 43.17 5.34
CA GLU A 662 -18.05 43.44 6.19
C GLU A 662 -18.20 42.74 7.54
N THR A 663 -19.38 42.82 8.17
CA THR A 663 -19.64 42.17 9.47
C THR A 663 -19.57 40.65 9.43
N VAL A 664 -19.83 40.05 8.27
CA VAL A 664 -19.68 38.61 8.05
C VAL A 664 -18.20 38.26 7.93
N LEU A 665 -17.44 39.06 7.16
CA LEU A 665 -16.01 38.86 6.91
C LEU A 665 -15.15 39.11 8.15
N THR A 666 -15.50 40.10 8.97
CA THR A 666 -14.78 40.51 10.17
C THR A 666 -15.37 39.91 11.45
N TYR A 667 -16.20 38.88 11.33
CA TYR A 667 -16.81 38.21 12.47
C TYR A 667 -15.73 37.67 13.42
N THR A 668 -15.86 37.93 14.72
CA THR A 668 -14.90 37.46 15.75
C THR A 668 -15.59 36.76 16.93
N GLY A 669 -16.87 36.40 16.78
CA GLY A 669 -17.65 35.76 17.83
C GLY A 669 -17.25 34.30 18.09
N SER A 670 -18.01 33.62 18.95
CA SER A 670 -17.73 32.22 19.33
C SER A 670 -18.12 31.24 18.24
N TYR A 671 -17.18 30.38 17.85
CA TYR A 671 -17.35 29.27 16.92
C TYR A 671 -16.80 27.98 17.54
N ASN A 672 -17.69 27.01 17.83
CA ASN A 672 -17.35 25.76 18.52
C ASN A 672 -16.58 25.98 19.85
N GLY A 673 -16.95 27.03 20.60
CA GLY A 673 -16.34 27.37 21.89
C GLY A 673 -14.98 28.05 21.80
N LYS A 674 -14.55 28.49 20.61
CA LYS A 674 -13.33 29.28 20.39
C LYS A 674 -13.64 30.56 19.61
N PRO A 675 -12.83 31.63 19.73
CA PRO A 675 -12.98 32.81 18.89
C PRO A 675 -12.84 32.47 17.40
N TYR A 676 -13.75 32.97 16.58
CA TYR A 676 -13.67 32.84 15.13
C TYR A 676 -12.60 33.78 14.56
N PRO A 677 -11.65 33.28 13.74
CA PRO A 677 -10.60 34.12 13.16
C PRO A 677 -11.07 34.76 11.84
N GLY A 678 -11.87 35.83 11.95
CA GLY A 678 -12.27 36.67 10.81
C GLY A 678 -11.17 37.61 10.32
N LEU A 679 -11.49 38.40 9.29
CA LEU A 679 -10.64 39.48 8.78
C LEU A 679 -10.50 40.62 9.80
N ASP A 680 -9.35 41.29 9.79
CA ASP A 680 -9.12 42.51 10.56
C ASP A 680 -9.68 43.70 9.76
N PRO A 681 -10.67 44.45 10.30
CA PRO A 681 -11.36 45.50 9.56
C PRO A 681 -10.43 46.64 9.10
N VAL A 682 -9.29 46.83 9.77
CA VAL A 682 -8.34 47.90 9.45
C VAL A 682 -7.23 47.37 8.53
N LYS A 683 -6.61 46.24 8.90
CA LYS A 683 -5.46 45.71 8.14
C LYS A 683 -5.88 45.09 6.80
N ASP A 684 -7.09 44.55 6.74
CA ASP A 684 -7.63 43.88 5.56
C ASP A 684 -8.66 44.74 4.82
N ALA A 685 -8.75 46.05 5.10
CA ALA A 685 -9.77 46.94 4.53
C ALA A 685 -9.86 46.85 2.98
N GLY A 686 -8.72 46.86 2.28
CA GLY A 686 -8.71 46.73 0.82
C GLY A 686 -9.20 45.37 0.32
N LEU A 687 -8.97 44.29 1.07
CA LEU A 687 -9.50 42.96 0.73
C LEU A 687 -11.01 42.90 0.98
N VAL A 688 -11.47 43.46 2.10
CA VAL A 688 -12.90 43.59 2.42
C VAL A 688 -13.62 44.37 1.32
N GLU A 689 -13.05 45.49 0.87
CA GLU A 689 -13.59 46.32 -0.20
C GLU A 689 -13.65 45.57 -1.54
N ALA A 690 -12.58 44.85 -1.91
CA ALA A 690 -12.56 44.05 -3.14
C ALA A 690 -13.65 42.96 -3.14
N ILE A 691 -13.80 42.22 -2.02
CA ILE A 691 -14.84 41.19 -1.87
C ILE A 691 -16.24 41.83 -1.88
N ALA A 692 -16.42 42.98 -1.22
CA ALA A 692 -17.69 43.71 -1.20
C ALA A 692 -18.09 44.16 -2.61
N GLY A 693 -17.16 44.71 -3.39
CA GLY A 693 -17.43 45.10 -4.78
C GLY A 693 -17.87 43.92 -5.66
N HIS A 694 -17.28 42.73 -5.48
CA HIS A 694 -17.75 41.52 -6.15
C HIS A 694 -19.16 41.11 -5.70
N PHE A 695 -19.42 41.15 -4.40
CA PHE A 695 -20.72 40.78 -3.84
C PHE A 695 -21.84 41.71 -4.30
N GLU A 696 -21.64 43.03 -4.25
CA GLU A 696 -22.62 44.03 -4.68
C GLU A 696 -23.04 43.81 -6.14
N ARG A 697 -22.08 43.54 -7.02
CA ARG A 697 -22.37 43.19 -8.42
C ARG A 697 -23.08 41.85 -8.60
N LEU A 698 -22.97 40.92 -7.64
CA LEU A 698 -23.68 39.63 -7.68
C LEU A 698 -25.10 39.71 -7.11
N VAL A 699 -25.40 40.66 -6.22
CA VAL A 699 -26.74 40.82 -5.64
C VAL A 699 -27.78 41.08 -6.74
N GLU A 700 -27.40 41.79 -7.80
CA GLU A 700 -28.22 42.02 -8.98
C GLU A 700 -28.29 40.76 -9.87
N PRO A 701 -29.47 40.13 -10.05
CA PRO A 701 -29.60 38.88 -10.82
C PRO A 701 -29.21 38.99 -12.30
N GLU A 702 -29.43 40.15 -12.91
CA GLU A 702 -29.16 40.43 -14.33
C GLU A 702 -27.77 41.04 -14.56
N SER A 703 -26.95 41.12 -13.52
CA SER A 703 -25.60 41.68 -13.64
C SER A 703 -24.73 40.85 -14.55
N GLY A 704 -24.04 41.51 -15.50
CA GLY A 704 -23.01 40.86 -16.33
C GLY A 704 -21.86 40.27 -15.51
N HIS A 705 -21.74 40.62 -14.22
CA HIS A 705 -20.75 40.05 -13.31
C HIS A 705 -21.01 38.55 -13.03
N TRP A 706 -22.21 38.04 -13.32
CA TRP A 706 -22.50 36.60 -13.33
C TRP A 706 -21.78 35.84 -14.45
N GLU A 707 -21.25 36.51 -15.48
CA GLU A 707 -20.47 35.90 -16.56
C GLU A 707 -18.97 35.78 -16.22
N TRP A 708 -18.52 36.44 -15.15
CA TRP A 708 -17.12 36.44 -14.74
C TRP A 708 -16.64 35.04 -14.31
N PRO A 709 -15.44 34.57 -14.75
CA PRO A 709 -14.36 35.34 -15.37
C PRO A 709 -14.35 35.33 -16.91
N LEU A 710 -15.42 34.89 -17.58
CA LEU A 710 -15.49 35.04 -19.03
C LEU A 710 -15.50 36.53 -19.34
N GLN A 711 -14.42 37.00 -19.97
CA GLN A 711 -14.45 38.32 -20.59
C GLN A 711 -15.38 38.21 -21.80
N VAL A 712 -16.55 38.85 -21.73
CA VAL A 712 -17.37 39.09 -22.92
C VAL A 712 -16.61 40.11 -23.77
N GLY A 713 -15.71 39.61 -24.61
CA GLY A 713 -14.99 40.40 -25.60
C GLY A 713 -15.91 40.68 -26.77
N ALA A 714 -16.32 41.93 -26.90
CA ALA A 714 -16.71 42.51 -28.17
C ALA A 714 -15.58 42.30 -29.19
N GLN A 715 -15.71 41.31 -30.05
CA GLN A 715 -15.13 41.27 -31.39
C GLN A 715 -15.87 40.21 -32.21
N SER A 716 -16.74 40.72 -33.07
CA SER A 716 -17.16 40.11 -34.33
C SER A 716 -15.98 39.41 -35.00
N LEU A 717 -16.08 38.10 -35.16
CA LEU A 717 -15.43 37.37 -36.25
C LEU A 717 -16.56 36.65 -36.97
N GLU A 718 -17.04 37.33 -38.02
CA GLU A 718 -17.70 36.69 -39.14
C GLU A 718 -16.85 35.51 -39.58
N ILE A 719 -17.49 34.35 -39.68
CA ILE A 719 -16.89 33.15 -40.21
C ILE A 719 -16.75 33.38 -41.72
N GLU A 720 -15.57 33.80 -42.18
CA GLU A 720 -15.17 33.63 -43.58
C GLU A 720 -15.01 32.14 -43.84
N VAL A 721 -16.06 31.55 -44.40
CA VAL A 721 -15.96 30.34 -45.20
C VAL A 721 -15.47 30.79 -46.56
N GLU A 722 -14.17 30.65 -46.88
CA GLU A 722 -13.73 30.54 -48.27
C GLU A 722 -12.32 29.95 -48.39
N HIS A 723 -12.26 28.85 -49.16
CA HIS A 723 -11.16 28.33 -49.98
C HIS A 723 -9.78 28.01 -49.37
N GLU A 724 -9.48 26.70 -49.31
CA GLU A 724 -8.24 26.18 -49.89
C GLU A 724 -8.44 24.76 -50.47
N LEU A 725 -8.62 24.72 -51.79
CA LEU A 725 -8.30 23.61 -52.67
C LEU A 725 -6.94 23.97 -53.32
N GLN A 726 -6.09 22.95 -53.56
CA GLN A 726 -4.76 22.97 -54.21
C GLN A 726 -3.62 23.28 -53.22
N VAL A 727 -2.61 22.43 -53.00
CA VAL A 727 -1.83 21.54 -53.89
C VAL A 727 -1.41 20.25 -53.17
#